data_AF-A0A2E9QUG7-F1
#
_entry.id   AF-A0A2E9QUG7-F1
#
_cell.length_a   1.000
_cell.length_b   1.000
_cell.length_c   1.000
_cell.angle_alpha   90.00
_cell.angle_beta   90.00
_cell.angle_gamma   90.00
#
_symmetry.space_group_name_H-M   'P 1'
#
loop_
_entity.id
_entity.type
_entity.pdbx_description
1 polymer ?
#
loop_
_entity_poly.entity_id
_entity_poly.type
_entity_poly.pdbx_seq_one_letter_code
_entity_poly.pdbx_strand_id
1 'polypeptide(L)'
;MRIPLLQNMLYAVLFCSTMFYSMNQAEAVCEAPDVLIVLDRSCSMGGAKWTNAVNAIKTITNQYKGKLRFGLATFNSSAGVNYGINKCIADGINNQCVPKLQTALNATGPSGGTNLVAAMNTATSHLTSIRNADSVKTRKRSVMFITDGQAGCANSQVSSLFASVGAKTFVIGFGSGVDANCLNNMATAGKTAQSGTRKYYQADNSTELNKAMKAIADASSAEICNNLDDDCDGQIDEGIKRSCSTACGAGQQVCSRGKWGSCSALNPQPEVCDSKDNDCDGKIDEDYANKGKSCSAGTGGCKKTGTYVCKSNKVVCSVVAGTPSAEVCDGKDNDCNGQVDDNLRRACSTKCGKGQQSCTNGKWDACNAPQPQTETCNDKDDDCDGQVDEGVTRECSTICGKGTETCKGGKFVSCDAQKPVAEVCDGKDNDCNGKVDDGVPDKACRGKCGSGTQSCQNGQWDACNVPQPTAETCNGKDDDCNGQTDDGLTKNCRTACGSGQQACNNGAWGTCSAPKPGNEVCDGKDNDCNGKIDDSTSNLCPSGMQCKSGQCKPECLGGECAKGLQCVNGICEGVDPCKDVKCASGSRCSGGKCIDLCFFTSCLDTQKCEKGVCIEDNCYTKGCPNGEKCIDAKCQKDPCTGVNCPADQFCREGTCVDSCFNVTCKSTERCVDGKCTTNPTTSGPCENVTCNSGEVCNNGKCEGTACSKVTCPTGRKCINGVCEHNPCLDVQCPEGVCHIVDGKAQCVDKKQVPEEKPGNTEGNNTGDENPTNTGGENPTNTGGENPNSTGENPQGGGEKAEILDGGIIGGKGNGDKDTTNTPGSERTVGGCGCQVNGTSGQSPFVWMLFAFVLFGLVRRRQN
;
A
#
# COMPACT_ATOMS: atom_id res chain seq x y z
N MET A 1 7.37 94.09 0.36
CA MET A 1 8.44 94.63 1.25
C MET A 1 9.08 93.47 2.00
N ARG A 2 10.04 93.74 2.91
CA ARG A 2 10.92 92.76 3.59
C ARG A 2 10.15 91.72 4.45
N ILE A 3 10.71 90.49 4.55
CA ILE A 3 10.88 89.60 5.75
C ILE A 3 9.59 89.29 6.57
N PRO A 4 9.24 88.01 6.90
CA PRO A 4 10.16 86.91 7.27
C PRO A 4 9.86 85.50 6.69
N LEU A 5 10.89 84.65 6.58
CA LEU A 5 10.74 83.19 6.37
C LEU A 5 11.80 82.30 7.05
N LEU A 6 12.78 82.87 7.76
CA LEU A 6 13.95 82.14 8.28
C LEU A 6 13.74 81.45 9.65
N GLN A 7 12.64 81.70 10.35
CA GLN A 7 12.49 81.27 11.75
C GLN A 7 11.88 79.85 11.91
N ASN A 8 11.16 79.34 10.90
CA ASN A 8 10.52 78.02 10.99
C ASN A 8 11.44 76.84 10.63
N MET A 9 12.49 77.05 9.82
CA MET A 9 13.40 75.94 9.46
C MET A 9 14.31 75.50 10.62
N LEU A 10 14.70 76.41 11.53
CA LEU A 10 15.55 76.03 12.66
C LEU A 10 14.83 75.09 13.65
N TYR A 11 13.53 75.35 13.91
CA TYR A 11 12.71 74.47 14.76
C TYR A 11 12.44 73.11 14.13
N ALA A 12 12.17 73.07 12.81
CA ALA A 12 11.94 71.81 12.10
C ALA A 12 13.17 70.89 12.13
N VAL A 13 14.38 71.44 12.01
CA VAL A 13 15.63 70.66 12.08
C VAL A 13 15.88 70.16 13.52
N LEU A 14 15.78 71.01 14.54
CA LEU A 14 16.03 70.57 15.92
C LEU A 14 15.06 69.48 16.39
N PHE A 15 13.75 69.60 16.10
CA PHE A 15 12.78 68.56 16.47
C PHE A 15 13.04 67.22 15.75
N CYS A 16 13.51 67.28 14.50
CA CYS A 16 13.91 66.10 13.75
C CYS A 16 15.15 65.44 14.40
N SER A 17 16.21 66.22 14.68
CA SER A 17 17.43 65.72 15.31
C SER A 17 17.21 65.08 16.68
N THR A 18 16.25 65.55 17.47
CA THR A 18 15.94 64.92 18.78
C THR A 18 15.06 63.68 18.66
N MET A 19 14.12 63.62 17.70
CA MET A 19 13.29 62.43 17.48
C MET A 19 14.09 61.24 16.94
N PHE A 20 15.08 61.48 16.06
CA PHE A 20 15.93 60.42 15.52
C PHE A 20 17.01 59.89 16.49
N TYR A 21 17.22 60.52 17.65
CA TYR A 21 18.13 60.05 18.70
C TYR A 21 17.46 59.17 19.78
N SER A 22 16.23 58.73 19.56
CA SER A 22 15.52 57.81 20.47
C SER A 22 14.78 56.67 19.75
N MET A 23 15.23 56.33 18.54
CA MET A 23 15.02 54.96 18.03
C MET A 23 15.93 54.02 18.83
N ASN A 24 15.41 53.52 19.96
CA ASN A 24 16.08 52.49 20.75
C ASN A 24 16.42 51.32 19.83
N GLN A 25 17.72 51.09 19.61
CA GLN A 25 18.19 49.72 19.41
C GLN A 25 17.90 49.00 20.72
N ALA A 26 16.78 48.27 20.75
CA ALA A 26 16.62 47.20 21.73
C ALA A 26 17.65 46.14 21.35
N GLU A 27 18.84 46.26 21.94
CA GLU A 27 19.80 45.15 21.98
C GLU A 27 19.03 43.92 22.48
N ALA A 28 19.22 42.78 21.80
CA ALA A 28 18.52 41.57 22.15
C ALA A 28 18.87 41.21 23.61
N VAL A 29 17.86 41.08 24.47
CA VAL A 29 18.07 41.00 25.92
C VAL A 29 18.50 39.58 26.28
N CYS A 30 19.80 39.32 26.08
CA CYS A 30 20.46 38.05 26.36
C CYS A 30 20.22 37.60 27.81
N GLU A 31 19.38 36.57 27.98
CA GLU A 31 19.09 35.96 29.29
C GLU A 31 19.95 34.71 29.56
N ALA A 32 21.24 34.77 29.18
CA ALA A 32 22.31 33.78 29.40
C ALA A 32 21.96 32.67 30.44
N PRO A 33 21.62 31.43 29.99
CA PRO A 33 21.18 30.33 30.84
C PRO A 33 22.17 29.84 31.89
N ASP A 34 21.65 29.24 32.97
CA ASP A 34 22.43 28.63 34.05
C ASP A 34 22.78 27.17 33.73
N VAL A 35 24.08 26.80 33.73
CA VAL A 35 24.53 25.41 33.55
C VAL A 35 25.45 24.99 34.70
N LEU A 36 24.93 24.13 35.59
CA LEU A 36 25.72 23.51 36.64
C LEU A 36 26.32 22.18 36.14
N ILE A 37 27.63 22.16 35.96
CA ILE A 37 28.37 20.92 35.70
C ILE A 37 28.50 20.17 37.04
N VAL A 38 28.02 18.93 37.08
CA VAL A 38 28.11 18.03 38.24
C VAL A 38 28.99 16.85 37.85
N LEU A 39 30.26 16.92 38.27
CA LEU A 39 31.31 15.99 37.85
C LEU A 39 31.61 14.95 38.93
N ASP A 40 31.51 13.68 38.57
CA ASP A 40 32.03 12.57 39.35
C ASP A 40 33.56 12.65 39.45
N ARG A 41 34.07 12.59 40.68
CA ARG A 41 35.50 12.53 41.01
C ARG A 41 35.80 11.38 41.97
N SER A 42 35.06 10.28 41.87
CA SER A 42 35.40 9.00 42.48
C SER A 42 36.73 8.44 41.94
N CYS A 43 37.25 7.37 42.56
CA CYS A 43 38.50 6.74 42.11
C CYS A 43 38.41 6.09 40.70
N SER A 44 37.22 5.66 40.26
CA SER A 44 37.02 5.04 38.93
C SER A 44 37.24 6.03 37.78
N MET A 45 36.94 7.31 38.01
CA MET A 45 37.27 8.42 37.12
C MET A 45 38.78 8.70 36.97
N GLY A 46 39.67 7.91 37.60
CA GLY A 46 41.13 8.09 37.57
C GLY A 46 41.79 8.08 36.18
N GLY A 47 43.02 8.58 36.12
CA GLY A 47 43.88 8.53 34.94
C GLY A 47 43.29 9.25 33.72
N ALA A 48 43.22 8.55 32.58
CA ALA A 48 42.76 9.10 31.31
C ALA A 48 41.31 9.63 31.36
N LYS A 49 40.43 9.06 32.20
CA LYS A 49 39.06 9.56 32.35
C LYS A 49 39.04 10.99 32.92
N TRP A 50 39.73 11.22 34.04
CA TRP A 50 39.83 12.53 34.68
C TRP A 50 40.39 13.58 33.72
N THR A 51 41.49 13.26 33.03
CA THR A 51 42.13 14.15 32.06
C THR A 51 41.17 14.50 30.91
N ASN A 52 40.44 13.52 30.36
CA ASN A 52 39.47 13.74 29.30
C ASN A 52 38.28 14.59 29.76
N ALA A 53 37.75 14.36 30.96
CA ALA A 53 36.65 15.14 31.53
C ALA A 53 37.07 16.58 31.84
N VAL A 54 38.23 16.78 32.47
CA VAL A 54 38.79 18.10 32.76
C VAL A 54 39.05 18.89 31.48
N ASN A 55 39.55 18.24 30.43
CA ASN A 55 39.79 18.89 29.14
C ASN A 55 38.49 19.21 28.40
N ALA A 56 37.49 18.32 28.39
CA ALA A 56 36.19 18.60 27.79
C ALA A 56 35.44 19.75 28.50
N ILE A 57 35.55 19.86 29.84
CA ILE A 57 35.02 21.00 30.59
C ILE A 57 35.73 22.30 30.21
N LYS A 58 37.06 22.30 30.02
CA LYS A 58 37.80 23.47 29.53
C LYS A 58 37.35 23.87 28.13
N THR A 59 37.21 22.92 27.20
CA THR A 59 36.70 23.16 25.85
C THR A 59 35.32 23.81 25.88
N ILE A 60 34.34 23.21 26.57
CA ILE A 60 32.97 23.71 26.55
C ILE A 60 32.82 25.06 27.26
N THR A 61 33.51 25.26 28.39
CA THR A 61 33.42 26.53 29.13
C THR A 61 34.10 27.68 28.38
N ASN A 62 35.15 27.41 27.61
CA ASN A 62 35.74 28.40 26.70
C ASN A 62 34.82 28.68 25.49
N GLN A 63 34.22 27.66 24.89
CA GLN A 63 33.39 27.78 23.69
C GLN A 63 32.09 28.57 23.92
N TYR A 64 31.43 28.39 25.08
CA TYR A 64 30.18 29.07 25.44
C TYR A 64 30.42 30.18 26.49
N LYS A 65 31.64 30.73 26.55
CA LYS A 65 31.94 31.88 27.40
C LYS A 65 31.04 33.06 27.00
N GLY A 66 30.42 33.71 27.98
CA GLY A 66 29.45 34.78 27.75
C GLY A 66 28.03 34.27 27.55
N LYS A 67 27.83 33.28 26.67
CA LYS A 67 26.52 32.65 26.40
C LYS A 67 25.93 31.90 27.60
N LEU A 68 26.76 31.19 28.38
CA LEU A 68 26.30 30.36 29.50
C LEU A 68 26.92 30.76 30.85
N ARG A 69 26.09 30.74 31.89
CA ARG A 69 26.48 30.97 33.30
C ARG A 69 26.88 29.65 33.94
N PHE A 70 28.17 29.33 33.85
CA PHE A 70 28.67 28.05 34.33
C PHE A 70 28.86 27.98 35.85
N GLY A 71 28.50 26.84 36.41
CA GLY A 71 28.89 26.39 37.75
C GLY A 71 29.58 25.03 37.70
N LEU A 72 30.36 24.71 38.74
CA LEU A 72 31.01 23.43 38.94
C LEU A 72 30.74 22.93 40.36
N ALA A 73 30.08 21.78 40.45
CA ALA A 73 30.06 20.92 41.62
C ALA A 73 30.79 19.60 41.31
N THR A 74 31.46 19.04 42.31
CA THR A 74 32.09 17.72 42.21
C THR A 74 31.61 16.80 43.32
N PHE A 75 31.58 15.50 43.05
CA PHE A 75 31.15 14.51 44.03
C PHE A 75 32.00 13.24 44.02
N ASN A 76 32.15 12.65 45.20
CA ASN A 76 32.65 11.31 45.44
C ASN A 76 31.73 10.64 46.47
N SER A 77 32.26 10.09 47.57
CA SER A 77 31.47 9.73 48.76
C SER A 77 30.65 10.90 49.34
N SER A 78 31.09 12.14 49.13
CA SER A 78 30.39 13.39 49.47
C SER A 78 30.36 14.35 48.27
N ALA A 79 29.53 15.40 48.30
CA ALA A 79 29.37 16.34 47.19
C ALA A 79 29.48 17.80 47.64
N GLY A 80 30.07 18.67 46.80
CA GLY A 80 30.23 20.09 47.10
C GLY A 80 30.32 20.97 45.86
N VAL A 81 29.97 22.26 46.00
CA VAL A 81 30.09 23.26 44.94
C VAL A 81 31.48 23.89 45.00
N ASN A 82 32.32 23.57 44.02
CA ASN A 82 33.68 24.10 43.91
C ASN A 82 33.66 25.55 43.38
N TYR A 83 32.80 25.82 42.39
CA TYR A 83 32.59 27.15 41.84
C TYR A 83 31.11 27.36 41.53
N GLY A 84 30.44 28.25 42.28
CA GLY A 84 29.00 28.47 42.16
C GLY A 84 28.63 29.43 41.03
N ILE A 85 27.43 29.28 40.47
CA ILE A 85 26.91 30.18 39.42
C ILE A 85 26.82 31.63 39.91
N ASN A 86 26.53 31.84 41.21
CA ASN A 86 26.60 33.15 41.86
C ASN A 86 28.01 33.77 41.82
N LYS A 87 29.08 32.96 41.86
CA LYS A 87 30.45 33.44 41.63
C LYS A 87 30.67 33.78 40.16
N CYS A 88 30.17 32.98 39.21
CA CYS A 88 30.24 33.29 37.78
C CYS A 88 29.61 34.65 37.44
N ILE A 89 28.46 34.96 38.04
CA ILE A 89 27.78 36.24 37.89
C ILE A 89 28.64 37.38 38.46
N ALA A 90 29.15 37.24 39.69
CA ALA A 90 29.98 38.27 40.35
C ALA A 90 31.36 38.47 39.71
N ASP A 91 31.96 37.42 39.14
CA ASP A 91 33.25 37.43 38.43
C ASP A 91 33.12 37.90 36.95
N GLY A 92 31.89 38.12 36.49
CA GLY A 92 31.58 38.50 35.11
C GLY A 92 31.67 37.31 34.15
N ILE A 93 30.54 36.97 33.54
CA ILE A 93 30.37 35.84 32.61
C ILE A 93 31.34 35.95 31.41
N ASN A 94 31.45 37.15 30.84
CA ASN A 94 32.39 37.48 29.75
C ASN A 94 33.87 37.58 30.20
N ASN A 95 34.15 37.68 31.50
CA ASN A 95 35.48 37.99 32.02
C ASN A 95 36.11 36.84 32.83
N GLN A 96 35.98 36.84 34.17
CA GLN A 96 36.74 35.97 35.06
C GLN A 96 36.00 34.68 35.45
N CYS A 97 34.71 34.54 35.13
CA CYS A 97 33.93 33.32 35.45
C CYS A 97 34.62 32.04 34.96
N VAL A 98 34.87 31.93 33.66
CA VAL A 98 35.44 30.73 33.05
C VAL A 98 36.88 30.45 33.53
N PRO A 99 37.82 31.42 33.57
CA PRO A 99 39.14 31.22 34.17
C PRO A 99 39.09 30.71 35.62
N LYS A 100 38.27 31.31 36.50
CA LYS A 100 38.19 30.92 37.91
C LYS A 100 37.51 29.56 38.12
N LEU A 101 36.52 29.21 37.30
CA LEU A 101 35.96 27.86 37.25
C LEU A 101 37.02 26.84 36.87
N GLN A 102 37.83 27.11 35.84
CA GLN A 102 38.92 26.22 35.41
C GLN A 102 40.04 26.12 36.46
N THR A 103 40.35 27.19 37.21
CA THR A 103 41.22 27.13 38.39
C THR A 103 40.65 26.20 39.46
N ALA A 104 39.36 26.34 39.80
CA ALA A 104 38.69 25.49 40.78
C ALA A 104 38.64 24.02 40.35
N LEU A 105 38.48 23.75 39.05
CA LEU A 105 38.54 22.41 38.46
C LEU A 105 39.94 21.80 38.57
N ASN A 106 40.98 22.55 38.19
CA ASN A 106 42.39 22.11 38.28
C ASN A 106 42.82 21.83 39.74
N ALA A 107 42.16 22.44 40.73
CA ALA A 107 42.39 22.18 42.16
C ALA A 107 41.63 20.94 42.70
N THR A 108 40.93 20.18 41.85
CA THR A 108 40.25 18.92 42.22
C THR A 108 40.89 17.70 41.58
N GLY A 109 40.69 16.53 42.20
CA GLY A 109 41.19 15.26 41.68
C GLY A 109 40.34 14.05 42.12
N PRO A 110 40.51 12.91 41.42
CA PRO A 110 39.76 11.69 41.67
C PRO A 110 40.15 11.06 43.01
N SER A 111 39.15 10.74 43.84
CA SER A 111 39.32 10.17 45.19
C SER A 111 37.97 9.72 45.76
N GLY A 112 37.93 8.62 46.52
CA GLY A 112 36.71 8.14 47.19
C GLY A 112 35.73 7.37 46.30
N GLY A 113 34.55 7.04 46.85
CA GLY A 113 33.48 6.32 46.14
C GLY A 113 32.54 7.24 45.36
N THR A 114 31.33 6.78 45.06
CA THR A 114 30.35 7.48 44.20
C THR A 114 29.00 7.65 44.93
N ASN A 115 28.55 8.89 45.15
CA ASN A 115 27.30 9.20 45.86
C ASN A 115 26.41 10.16 45.04
N LEU A 116 25.61 9.60 44.13
CA LEU A 116 24.74 10.37 43.24
C LEU A 116 23.64 11.15 44.01
N VAL A 117 23.16 10.60 45.13
CA VAL A 117 22.13 11.25 45.96
C VAL A 117 22.68 12.54 46.60
N ALA A 118 23.90 12.49 47.16
CA ALA A 118 24.56 13.70 47.65
C ALA A 118 24.82 14.71 46.53
N ALA A 119 25.24 14.25 45.34
CA ALA A 119 25.48 15.11 44.18
C ALA A 119 24.22 15.90 43.78
N MET A 120 23.08 15.22 43.65
CA MET A 120 21.82 15.85 43.25
C MET A 120 21.19 16.69 44.36
N ASN A 121 21.35 16.33 45.64
CA ASN A 121 20.94 17.19 46.77
C ASN A 121 21.75 18.50 46.80
N THR A 122 23.06 18.44 46.56
CA THR A 122 23.93 19.63 46.46
C THR A 122 23.57 20.48 45.25
N ALA A 123 23.29 19.87 44.08
CA ALA A 123 22.82 20.58 42.89
C ALA A 123 21.48 21.30 43.13
N THR A 124 20.51 20.61 43.76
CA THR A 124 19.19 21.17 44.10
C THR A 124 19.30 22.33 45.07
N SER A 125 20.10 22.18 46.13
CA SER A 125 20.33 23.24 47.13
C SER A 125 20.98 24.48 46.50
N HIS A 126 21.97 24.28 45.62
CA HIS A 126 22.63 25.37 44.91
C HIS A 126 21.68 26.09 43.94
N LEU A 127 21.05 25.36 43.01
CA LEU A 127 20.18 25.95 41.99
C LEU A 127 18.91 26.59 42.58
N THR A 128 18.42 26.11 43.73
CA THR A 128 17.34 26.77 44.48
C THR A 128 17.79 28.13 45.00
N SER A 129 18.99 28.22 45.58
CA SER A 129 19.59 29.49 46.01
C SER A 129 19.76 30.47 44.84
N ILE A 130 20.29 29.99 43.70
CA ILE A 130 20.43 30.80 42.48
C ILE A 130 19.09 31.33 42.00
N ARG A 131 18.09 30.47 41.74
CA ARG A 131 16.76 30.90 41.26
C ARG A 131 16.07 31.87 42.20
N ASN A 132 16.23 31.69 43.51
CA ASN A 132 15.62 32.57 44.50
C ASN A 132 16.25 33.98 44.44
N ALA A 133 17.58 34.07 44.28
CA ALA A 133 18.33 35.32 44.18
C ALA A 133 18.32 36.00 42.79
N ASP A 134 18.14 35.25 41.70
CA ASP A 134 18.11 35.78 40.33
C ASP A 134 16.93 36.74 40.13
N SER A 135 17.14 37.90 39.52
CA SER A 135 16.03 38.79 39.13
C SER A 135 15.12 38.14 38.09
N VAL A 136 15.67 37.24 37.27
CA VAL A 136 14.98 36.58 36.17
C VAL A 136 14.47 35.21 36.60
N LYS A 137 13.14 35.11 36.71
CA LYS A 137 12.47 33.87 37.12
C LYS A 137 12.26 32.89 35.96
N THR A 138 12.22 33.38 34.71
CA THR A 138 12.11 32.64 33.45
C THR A 138 13.37 31.88 33.04
N ARG A 139 14.56 32.27 33.53
CA ARG A 139 15.86 31.78 33.04
C ARG A 139 15.93 30.26 33.00
N LYS A 140 16.29 29.72 31.83
CA LYS A 140 16.59 28.30 31.61
C LYS A 140 17.72 27.85 32.53
N ARG A 141 17.55 26.69 33.18
CA ARG A 141 18.56 26.10 34.07
C ARG A 141 18.78 24.63 33.71
N SER A 142 20.03 24.20 33.71
CA SER A 142 20.43 22.84 33.36
C SER A 142 21.47 22.30 34.34
N VAL A 143 21.42 21.00 34.58
CA VAL A 143 22.52 20.22 35.14
C VAL A 143 23.14 19.38 34.03
N MET A 144 24.46 19.48 33.87
CA MET A 144 25.27 18.58 33.04
C MET A 144 25.94 17.57 33.98
N PHE A 145 25.34 16.40 34.14
CA PHE A 145 25.76 15.38 35.09
C PHE A 145 26.70 14.37 34.41
N ILE A 146 27.93 14.22 34.91
CA ILE A 146 28.96 13.36 34.32
C ILE A 146 29.40 12.31 35.35
N THR A 147 29.22 11.03 35.06
CA THR A 147 29.63 9.92 35.95
C THR A 147 30.10 8.69 35.15
N ASP A 148 30.95 7.87 35.77
CA ASP A 148 31.31 6.55 35.27
C ASP A 148 30.81 5.38 36.13
N GLY A 149 30.04 5.68 37.19
CA GLY A 149 29.76 4.75 38.27
C GLY A 149 28.52 3.87 38.12
N GLN A 150 28.37 2.98 39.11
CA GLN A 150 27.27 2.00 39.27
C GLN A 150 26.59 2.12 40.64
N ALA A 151 26.66 3.29 41.30
CA ALA A 151 26.08 3.50 42.62
C ALA A 151 24.57 3.82 42.55
N GLY A 152 23.88 3.72 43.69
CA GLY A 152 22.41 3.84 43.78
C GLY A 152 21.83 5.13 43.20
N CYS A 153 20.76 4.97 42.42
CA CYS A 153 20.24 6.01 41.52
C CYS A 153 19.54 7.16 42.24
N ALA A 154 19.88 8.39 41.86
CA ALA A 154 19.32 9.62 42.42
C ALA A 154 17.99 10.05 41.77
N ASN A 155 17.17 9.09 41.29
CA ASN A 155 16.00 9.35 40.45
C ASN A 155 15.00 10.33 41.10
N SER A 156 14.71 10.14 42.39
CA SER A 156 13.78 11.01 43.13
C SER A 156 14.37 12.40 43.37
N GLN A 157 15.68 12.53 43.56
CA GLN A 157 16.38 13.82 43.69
C GLN A 157 16.42 14.57 42.36
N VAL A 158 16.60 13.87 41.22
CA VAL A 158 16.53 14.47 39.89
C VAL A 158 15.10 14.97 39.59
N SER A 159 14.07 14.17 39.86
CA SER A 159 12.67 14.63 39.75
C SER A 159 12.37 15.82 40.67
N SER A 160 12.92 15.81 41.90
CA SER A 160 12.78 16.90 42.85
C SER A 160 13.51 18.16 42.40
N LEU A 161 14.66 18.05 41.74
CA LEU A 161 15.37 19.18 41.13
C LEU A 161 14.51 19.81 40.02
N PHE A 162 13.98 18.99 39.09
CA PHE A 162 13.12 19.50 38.03
C PHE A 162 11.85 20.16 38.59
N ALA A 163 11.17 19.52 39.54
CA ALA A 163 9.97 20.08 40.17
C ALA A 163 10.23 21.33 41.01
N SER A 164 11.37 21.40 41.71
CA SER A 164 11.68 22.51 42.63
C SER A 164 12.19 23.77 41.92
N VAL A 165 12.96 23.65 40.83
CA VAL A 165 13.59 24.80 40.13
C VAL A 165 13.48 24.80 38.60
N GLY A 166 12.79 23.81 38.00
CA GLY A 166 12.65 23.68 36.54
C GLY A 166 13.89 23.17 35.81
N ALA A 167 14.94 22.75 36.53
CA ALA A 167 16.23 22.47 35.92
C ALA A 167 16.26 21.09 35.23
N LYS A 168 16.56 21.08 33.92
CA LYS A 168 16.73 19.85 33.13
C LYS A 168 18.05 19.17 33.52
N THR A 169 18.05 17.85 33.70
CA THR A 169 19.26 17.10 34.12
C THR A 169 19.75 16.18 33.01
N PHE A 170 20.69 16.69 32.21
CA PHE A 170 21.32 15.96 31.13
C PHE A 170 22.40 15.02 31.70
N VAL A 171 22.20 13.71 31.52
CA VAL A 171 23.09 12.68 32.05
C VAL A 171 24.07 12.20 30.98
N ILE A 172 25.37 12.25 31.30
CA ILE A 172 26.46 11.64 30.54
C ILE A 172 27.02 10.45 31.31
N GLY A 173 26.97 9.27 30.69
CA GLY A 173 27.66 8.07 31.17
C GLY A 173 29.01 7.95 30.48
N PHE A 174 30.09 7.98 31.25
CA PHE A 174 31.45 8.12 30.74
C PHE A 174 32.31 6.86 30.90
N GLY A 175 32.54 6.18 29.77
CA GLY A 175 33.18 4.87 29.70
C GLY A 175 32.18 3.71 29.83
N SER A 176 32.64 2.54 29.41
CA SER A 176 31.83 1.32 29.23
C SER A 176 31.37 0.63 30.52
N GLY A 177 31.63 1.22 31.69
CA GLY A 177 31.34 0.65 33.01
C GLY A 177 30.04 1.12 33.66
N VAL A 178 29.29 2.06 33.05
CA VAL A 178 28.13 2.72 33.68
C VAL A 178 26.92 1.80 33.86
N ASP A 179 26.12 2.02 34.92
CA ASP A 179 24.79 1.42 35.02
C ASP A 179 23.81 2.13 34.07
N ALA A 180 23.62 1.53 32.89
CA ALA A 180 22.74 2.05 31.85
C ALA A 180 21.26 2.16 32.29
N ASN A 181 20.78 1.30 33.21
CA ASN A 181 19.41 1.41 33.74
C ASN A 181 19.29 2.61 34.67
N CYS A 182 20.30 2.80 35.52
CA CYS A 182 20.37 3.93 36.45
C CYS A 182 20.40 5.27 35.71
N LEU A 183 21.30 5.41 34.74
CA LEU A 183 21.42 6.64 33.94
C LEU A 183 20.20 6.85 33.03
N ASN A 184 19.58 5.78 32.53
CA ASN A 184 18.30 5.87 31.78
C ASN A 184 17.18 6.50 32.64
N ASN A 185 17.04 6.01 33.88
CA ASN A 185 16.03 6.49 34.81
C ASN A 185 16.31 7.94 35.25
N MET A 186 17.57 8.31 35.50
CA MET A 186 17.95 9.69 35.83
C MET A 186 17.68 10.67 34.68
N ALA A 187 18.01 10.32 33.43
CA ALA A 187 17.70 11.16 32.26
C ALA A 187 16.17 11.33 32.04
N THR A 188 15.39 10.30 32.37
CA THR A 188 13.92 10.32 32.29
C THR A 188 13.30 11.20 33.39
N ALA A 189 13.76 11.04 34.63
CA ALA A 189 13.43 11.94 35.74
C ALA A 189 13.80 13.40 35.44
N GLY A 190 14.96 13.61 34.82
CA GLY A 190 15.54 14.91 34.49
C GLY A 190 14.93 15.62 33.28
N LYS A 191 13.94 15.00 32.61
CA LYS A 191 13.29 15.51 31.39
C LYS A 191 14.25 15.74 30.20
N THR A 192 15.27 14.88 30.06
CA THR A 192 16.24 14.91 28.95
C THR A 192 16.43 13.53 28.29
N ALA A 193 15.47 12.61 28.45
CA ALA A 193 15.57 11.27 27.92
C ALA A 193 15.61 11.26 26.38
N GLN A 194 16.65 10.65 25.81
CA GLN A 194 16.81 10.49 24.36
C GLN A 194 15.79 9.52 23.74
N SER A 195 15.67 9.53 22.41
CA SER A 195 14.92 8.52 21.66
C SER A 195 15.64 7.16 21.66
N GLY A 196 14.90 6.07 21.44
CA GLY A 196 15.46 4.70 21.50
C GLY A 196 15.60 4.13 22.92
N THR A 197 16.42 3.09 23.07
CA THR A 197 16.58 2.29 24.31
C THR A 197 17.56 2.89 25.31
N ARG A 198 18.58 3.62 24.84
CA ARG A 198 19.45 4.45 25.70
C ARG A 198 18.85 5.86 25.80
N LYS A 199 18.71 6.37 27.02
CA LYS A 199 18.10 7.68 27.33
C LYS A 199 19.11 8.75 27.74
N TYR A 200 20.34 8.35 28.06
CA TYR A 200 21.44 9.21 28.48
C TYR A 200 22.54 9.25 27.39
N TYR A 201 23.41 10.25 27.44
CA TYR A 201 24.54 10.38 26.51
C TYR A 201 25.66 9.41 26.90
N GLN A 202 25.93 8.39 26.08
CA GLN A 202 27.17 7.59 26.24
C GLN A 202 28.35 8.37 25.65
N ALA A 203 29.51 8.30 26.31
CA ALA A 203 30.78 8.67 25.73
C ALA A 203 31.89 7.77 26.30
N ASP A 204 32.65 7.10 25.45
CA ASP A 204 33.73 6.19 25.87
C ASP A 204 35.14 6.80 25.68
N ASN A 205 35.22 7.97 25.03
CA ASN A 205 36.46 8.71 24.77
C ASN A 205 36.24 10.24 24.82
N SER A 206 37.32 11.01 24.68
CA SER A 206 37.29 12.48 24.71
C SER A 206 36.49 13.09 23.56
N THR A 207 36.52 12.52 22.35
CA THR A 207 35.76 13.03 21.19
C THR A 207 34.26 12.94 21.42
N GLU A 208 33.79 11.79 21.89
CA GLU A 208 32.38 11.58 22.25
C GLU A 208 31.95 12.43 23.45
N LEU A 209 32.82 12.60 24.46
CA LEU A 209 32.50 13.44 25.61
C LEU A 209 32.36 14.90 25.21
N ASN A 210 33.26 15.43 24.38
CA ASN A 210 33.12 16.78 23.81
C ASN A 210 31.84 16.90 22.98
N LYS A 211 31.49 15.89 22.16
CA LYS A 211 30.26 15.87 21.36
C LYS A 211 28.99 15.89 22.24
N ALA A 212 28.95 15.07 23.29
CA ALA A 212 27.86 15.02 24.26
C ALA A 212 27.72 16.36 25.01
N MET A 213 28.83 16.88 25.54
CA MET A 213 28.84 18.15 26.27
C MET A 213 28.47 19.34 25.36
N LYS A 214 28.86 19.32 24.06
CA LYS A 214 28.39 20.33 23.09
C LYS A 214 26.88 20.23 22.88
N ALA A 215 26.36 19.04 22.57
CA ALA A 215 24.92 18.85 22.36
C ALA A 215 24.07 19.22 23.60
N ILE A 216 24.63 19.12 24.81
CA ILE A 216 23.98 19.54 26.06
C ILE A 216 24.08 21.05 26.27
N ALA A 217 25.20 21.69 25.90
CA ALA A 217 25.33 23.15 25.91
C ALA A 217 24.37 23.78 24.89
N ASP A 218 24.36 23.27 23.65
CA ASP A 218 23.39 23.62 22.60
C ASP A 218 21.95 23.49 23.12
N ALA A 219 21.58 22.34 23.69
CA ALA A 219 20.23 22.11 24.23
C ALA A 219 19.90 22.88 25.53
N SER A 220 20.87 23.61 26.10
CA SER A 220 20.68 24.48 27.26
C SER A 220 20.61 25.96 26.89
N SER A 221 21.21 26.37 25.77
CA SER A 221 21.08 27.71 25.19
C SER A 221 19.84 27.81 24.27
N ALA A 222 19.67 26.82 23.38
CA ALA A 222 18.67 26.74 22.31
C ALA A 222 17.35 27.49 22.56
N GLU A 223 17.12 28.49 21.71
CA GLU A 223 15.94 29.36 21.59
C GLU A 223 14.59 28.68 21.90
N ILE A 224 13.71 29.41 22.61
CA ILE A 224 12.27 29.09 22.68
C ILE A 224 11.46 30.30 22.23
N CYS A 225 10.29 30.07 21.62
CA CYS A 225 9.47 31.13 21.03
C CYS A 225 8.88 32.06 22.12
N ASN A 226 9.63 33.10 22.51
CA ASN A 226 9.38 33.96 23.67
C ASN A 226 9.71 35.46 23.45
N ASN A 227 10.28 35.87 22.30
CA ASN A 227 10.76 37.24 22.03
C ASN A 227 11.95 37.68 22.93
N LEU A 228 12.84 36.76 23.30
CA LEU A 228 14.13 37.03 23.93
C LEU A 228 15.26 36.48 23.05
N ASP A 229 16.50 36.74 23.47
CA ASP A 229 17.70 36.06 22.98
C ASP A 229 18.12 35.11 24.12
N ASP A 230 17.75 33.84 24.02
CA ASP A 230 18.10 32.83 25.02
C ASP A 230 19.50 32.23 24.76
N ASP A 231 19.90 32.16 23.49
CA ASP A 231 21.18 31.62 23.04
C ASP A 231 22.35 32.61 23.21
N CYS A 232 22.04 33.91 23.30
CA CYS A 232 22.97 35.03 23.36
C CYS A 232 23.87 35.15 22.12
N ASP A 233 23.28 35.08 20.92
CA ASP A 233 23.97 35.33 19.64
C ASP A 233 23.65 36.72 19.03
N GLY A 234 22.61 37.40 19.53
CA GLY A 234 22.13 38.68 19.04
C GLY A 234 20.91 38.60 18.10
N GLN A 235 20.45 37.41 17.76
CA GLN A 235 19.18 37.14 17.09
C GLN A 235 18.06 36.89 18.13
N ILE A 236 16.83 36.66 17.66
CA ILE A 236 15.62 36.51 18.49
C ILE A 236 14.68 35.50 17.81
N ASP A 237 14.37 34.41 18.50
CA ASP A 237 13.52 33.30 18.05
C ASP A 237 13.95 32.65 16.71
N GLU A 238 15.23 32.69 16.33
CA GLU A 238 15.67 32.18 15.02
C GLU A 238 15.69 30.64 14.94
N GLY A 239 15.52 30.12 13.72
CA GLY A 239 15.50 28.67 13.47
C GLY A 239 14.30 27.90 14.04
N ILE A 240 13.56 28.44 15.02
CA ILE A 240 12.50 27.71 15.72
C ILE A 240 11.32 27.40 14.78
N LYS A 241 10.99 26.11 14.69
CA LYS A 241 9.80 25.60 14.01
C LYS A 241 9.05 24.62 14.90
N ARG A 242 7.72 24.54 14.73
CA ARG A 242 6.89 23.48 15.31
C ARG A 242 5.96 22.89 14.25
N SER A 243 5.57 21.64 14.42
CA SER A 243 4.52 21.01 13.62
C SER A 243 3.17 21.66 13.87
N CYS A 244 2.32 21.66 12.84
CA CYS A 244 0.91 22.05 12.88
C CYS A 244 0.13 21.20 11.88
N SER A 245 -1.20 21.28 11.91
CA SER A 245 -2.06 20.63 10.92
C SER A 245 -3.32 21.45 10.66
N THR A 246 -3.90 21.24 9.48
CA THR A 246 -5.23 21.68 9.05
C THR A 246 -6.05 20.44 8.68
N ALA A 247 -7.28 20.60 8.18
CA ALA A 247 -8.03 19.51 7.57
C ALA A 247 -7.23 18.83 6.44
N CYS A 248 -6.58 19.65 5.60
CA CYS A 248 -5.74 19.21 4.47
C CYS A 248 -4.33 18.69 4.87
N GLY A 249 -4.16 18.20 6.10
CA GLY A 249 -2.94 17.52 6.55
C GLY A 249 -1.93 18.38 7.33
N ALA A 250 -0.66 17.95 7.31
CA ALA A 250 0.38 18.46 8.20
C ALA A 250 1.24 19.58 7.57
N GLY A 251 1.77 20.45 8.42
CA GLY A 251 2.67 21.54 8.04
C GLY A 251 3.57 21.99 9.20
N GLN A 252 4.22 23.14 9.03
CA GLN A 252 5.04 23.77 10.06
C GLN A 252 4.64 25.23 10.30
N GLN A 253 4.75 25.69 11.54
CA GLN A 253 4.79 27.11 11.90
C GLN A 253 6.23 27.49 12.23
N VAL A 254 6.66 28.65 11.75
CA VAL A 254 7.93 29.29 12.12
C VAL A 254 7.65 30.31 13.22
N CYS A 255 8.51 30.44 14.23
CA CYS A 255 8.40 31.53 15.20
C CYS A 255 9.03 32.82 14.63
N SER A 256 8.50 33.97 15.01
CA SER A 256 9.25 35.23 15.00
C SER A 256 8.65 36.18 16.05
N ARG A 257 9.49 36.74 16.91
CA ARG A 257 9.11 37.71 17.95
C ARG A 257 8.03 37.17 18.89
N GLY A 258 8.31 36.00 19.48
CA GLY A 258 7.45 35.28 20.43
C GLY A 258 6.11 34.82 19.86
N LYS A 259 5.94 34.85 18.53
CA LYS A 259 4.69 34.52 17.85
C LYS A 259 4.92 33.50 16.76
N TRP A 260 4.05 32.49 16.73
CA TRP A 260 4.01 31.51 15.65
C TRP A 260 3.26 32.09 14.44
N GLY A 261 3.89 32.06 13.27
CA GLY A 261 3.25 32.43 12.01
C GLY A 261 2.16 31.43 11.58
N SER A 262 1.53 31.67 10.43
CA SER A 262 0.55 30.73 9.84
C SER A 262 1.11 29.31 9.68
N CYS A 263 0.24 28.31 9.76
CA CYS A 263 0.62 26.94 9.42
C CYS A 263 0.93 26.84 7.92
N SER A 264 1.99 26.09 7.55
CA SER A 264 2.34 25.86 6.14
C SER A 264 1.55 24.72 5.48
N ALA A 265 0.57 24.12 6.17
CA ALA A 265 -0.37 23.19 5.58
C ALA A 265 -1.39 23.94 4.72
N LEU A 266 -1.99 23.27 3.75
CA LEU A 266 -3.04 23.88 2.92
C LEU A 266 -4.28 24.18 3.77
N ASN A 267 -4.92 25.31 3.53
CA ASN A 267 -6.24 25.59 4.09
C ASN A 267 -7.31 25.03 3.14
N PRO A 268 -8.42 24.47 3.66
CA PRO A 268 -9.53 24.01 2.82
C PRO A 268 -10.08 25.15 1.96
N GLN A 269 -10.35 24.85 0.68
CA GLN A 269 -10.89 25.77 -0.32
C GLN A 269 -12.25 25.25 -0.81
N PRO A 270 -13.17 26.09 -1.31
CA PRO A 270 -14.41 25.60 -1.91
C PRO A 270 -14.17 24.62 -3.06
N GLU A 271 -15.04 23.63 -3.20
CA GLU A 271 -14.88 22.56 -4.20
C GLU A 271 -14.82 23.04 -5.65
N VAL A 272 -14.04 22.30 -6.46
CA VAL A 272 -13.82 22.58 -7.87
C VAL A 272 -13.74 21.25 -8.63
N CYS A 273 -14.54 21.08 -9.68
CA CYS A 273 -14.67 19.84 -10.49
C CYS A 273 -13.36 19.47 -11.23
N ASP A 274 -12.36 19.01 -10.49
CA ASP A 274 -10.98 18.75 -10.90
C ASP A 274 -10.43 17.42 -10.35
N SER A 275 -11.30 16.64 -9.71
CA SER A 275 -11.08 15.28 -9.18
C SER A 275 -10.12 15.22 -7.99
N LYS A 276 -10.21 16.23 -7.11
CA LYS A 276 -9.54 16.25 -5.80
C LYS A 276 -10.52 16.61 -4.69
N ASP A 277 -10.09 16.31 -3.47
CA ASP A 277 -10.62 16.85 -2.22
C ASP A 277 -9.94 18.21 -1.99
N ASN A 278 -10.63 19.31 -2.27
CA ASN A 278 -10.11 20.68 -2.15
C ASN A 278 -10.62 21.36 -0.86
N ASP A 279 -11.82 21.00 -0.39
CA ASP A 279 -12.37 21.46 0.90
C ASP A 279 -11.97 20.59 2.10
N CYS A 280 -11.35 19.44 1.84
CA CYS A 280 -10.72 18.55 2.81
C CYS A 280 -11.70 17.91 3.80
N ASP A 281 -12.96 17.68 3.39
CA ASP A 281 -13.96 16.93 4.16
C ASP A 281 -13.87 15.39 3.99
N GLY A 282 -13.07 14.92 3.03
CA GLY A 282 -12.87 13.49 2.75
C GLY A 282 -13.69 12.95 1.56
N LYS A 283 -14.39 13.82 0.82
CA LYS A 283 -15.03 13.50 -0.46
C LYS A 283 -14.30 14.21 -1.62
N ILE A 284 -14.85 14.14 -2.84
CA ILE A 284 -14.19 14.60 -4.07
C ILE A 284 -15.28 15.12 -5.01
N ASP A 285 -15.26 16.41 -5.37
CA ASP A 285 -16.25 17.13 -6.16
C ASP A 285 -17.73 16.70 -5.91
N GLU A 286 -18.16 16.55 -4.66
CA GLU A 286 -19.52 16.13 -4.25
C GLU A 286 -20.57 17.25 -4.27
N ASP A 287 -20.15 18.51 -4.12
CA ASP A 287 -20.98 19.71 -4.30
C ASP A 287 -21.67 19.76 -5.70
N TYR A 288 -21.15 18.99 -6.66
CA TYR A 288 -21.66 18.88 -8.02
C TYR A 288 -22.80 17.87 -8.14
N ALA A 289 -24.00 18.26 -7.70
CA ALA A 289 -25.22 17.45 -7.60
C ALA A 289 -25.70 16.65 -8.84
N ASN A 290 -25.06 16.77 -10.02
CA ASN A 290 -25.31 15.92 -11.19
C ASN A 290 -24.19 14.92 -11.52
N LYS A 291 -22.99 15.07 -10.95
CA LYS A 291 -21.84 14.15 -11.13
C LYS A 291 -22.26 12.71 -10.80
N GLY A 292 -21.83 11.76 -11.62
CA GLY A 292 -22.17 10.33 -11.49
C GLY A 292 -23.58 9.94 -11.96
N LYS A 293 -24.53 10.87 -12.11
CA LYS A 293 -25.85 10.56 -12.67
C LYS A 293 -25.75 10.21 -14.16
N SER A 294 -26.71 9.42 -14.65
CA SER A 294 -26.83 9.08 -16.06
C SER A 294 -27.20 10.28 -16.93
N CYS A 295 -26.71 10.27 -18.17
CA CYS A 295 -27.00 11.27 -19.20
C CYS A 295 -27.11 10.60 -20.57
N SER A 296 -27.73 11.28 -21.54
CA SER A 296 -27.73 10.83 -22.93
C SER A 296 -27.54 12.00 -23.90
N ALA A 297 -26.78 11.77 -24.97
CA ALA A 297 -26.53 12.74 -26.03
C ALA A 297 -26.93 12.15 -27.39
N GLY A 298 -27.65 12.94 -28.20
CA GLY A 298 -28.15 12.54 -29.52
C GLY A 298 -29.58 11.99 -29.52
N THR A 299 -30.14 11.94 -30.72
CA THR A 299 -31.47 11.39 -31.07
C THR A 299 -31.25 10.15 -31.96
N GLY A 300 -32.29 9.33 -32.15
CA GLY A 300 -32.22 8.23 -33.12
C GLY A 300 -31.14 7.20 -32.83
N GLY A 301 -30.53 6.65 -33.90
CA GLY A 301 -29.36 5.79 -33.83
C GLY A 301 -28.12 6.47 -33.24
N CYS A 302 -28.05 7.80 -33.27
CA CYS A 302 -26.96 8.57 -32.65
C CYS A 302 -27.11 8.71 -31.12
N LYS A 303 -28.21 8.27 -30.50
CA LYS A 303 -28.43 8.41 -29.06
C LYS A 303 -27.47 7.52 -28.27
N LYS A 304 -26.43 8.13 -27.68
CA LYS A 304 -25.50 7.47 -26.76
C LYS A 304 -25.85 7.80 -25.31
N THR A 305 -25.75 6.81 -24.44
CA THR A 305 -25.90 6.95 -22.98
C THR A 305 -24.54 6.97 -22.30
N GLY A 306 -24.42 7.75 -21.23
CA GLY A 306 -23.21 7.85 -20.42
C GLY A 306 -23.52 8.40 -19.03
N THR A 307 -22.52 9.02 -18.41
CA THR A 307 -22.56 9.57 -17.05
C THR A 307 -22.00 10.98 -17.01
N TYR A 308 -22.49 11.79 -16.07
CA TYR A 308 -21.98 13.13 -15.85
C TYR A 308 -20.62 13.09 -15.12
N VAL A 309 -19.59 13.69 -15.73
CA VAL A 309 -18.18 13.68 -15.29
C VAL A 309 -17.59 15.09 -15.26
N CYS A 310 -16.55 15.32 -14.47
CA CYS A 310 -15.80 16.57 -14.50
C CYS A 310 -14.96 16.68 -15.79
N LYS A 311 -15.05 17.82 -16.47
CA LYS A 311 -14.14 18.22 -17.56
C LYS A 311 -14.02 19.74 -17.60
N SER A 312 -12.80 20.26 -17.49
CA SER A 312 -12.53 21.71 -17.47
C SER A 312 -13.37 22.47 -16.42
N ASN A 313 -13.33 21.97 -15.17
CA ASN A 313 -14.00 22.54 -13.99
C ASN A 313 -15.53 22.64 -14.12
N LYS A 314 -16.13 21.79 -14.96
CA LYS A 314 -17.58 21.70 -15.18
C LYS A 314 -18.04 20.26 -15.30
N VAL A 315 -19.27 20.01 -14.89
CA VAL A 315 -19.96 18.72 -15.10
C VAL A 315 -20.45 18.65 -16.55
N VAL A 316 -20.00 17.64 -17.29
CA VAL A 316 -20.40 17.37 -18.69
C VAL A 316 -20.80 15.91 -18.85
N CYS A 317 -21.62 15.59 -19.86
CA CYS A 317 -21.89 14.18 -20.17
C CYS A 317 -20.63 13.51 -20.75
N SER A 318 -20.30 12.30 -20.31
CA SER A 318 -19.12 11.56 -20.76
C SER A 318 -19.21 11.08 -22.22
N VAL A 319 -20.41 11.08 -22.79
CA VAL A 319 -20.65 10.81 -24.21
C VAL A 319 -21.10 12.05 -24.97
N VAL A 320 -20.60 12.19 -26.20
CA VAL A 320 -21.20 13.01 -27.25
C VAL A 320 -22.12 12.13 -28.11
N ALA A 321 -23.02 12.75 -28.88
CA ALA A 321 -23.87 12.03 -29.83
C ALA A 321 -23.04 11.22 -30.84
N GLY A 322 -23.66 10.20 -31.45
CA GLY A 322 -23.14 9.60 -32.68
C GLY A 322 -22.93 10.65 -33.77
N THR A 323 -21.94 10.42 -34.64
CA THR A 323 -21.82 11.14 -35.90
C THR A 323 -22.90 10.63 -36.85
N PRO A 324 -23.78 11.49 -37.39
CA PRO A 324 -24.78 11.06 -38.35
C PRO A 324 -24.15 10.58 -39.66
N SER A 325 -24.80 9.61 -40.28
CA SER A 325 -24.46 9.03 -41.59
C SER A 325 -25.62 9.23 -42.56
N ALA A 326 -25.41 9.11 -43.87
CA ALA A 326 -26.53 9.16 -44.81
C ALA A 326 -27.51 7.99 -44.54
N GLU A 327 -28.81 8.24 -44.65
CA GLU A 327 -29.85 7.23 -44.47
C GLU A 327 -29.61 5.97 -45.32
N VAL A 328 -29.88 4.81 -44.73
CA VAL A 328 -29.78 3.49 -45.35
C VAL A 328 -31.02 2.69 -44.98
N CYS A 329 -31.60 1.96 -45.95
CA CYS A 329 -32.84 1.21 -45.76
C CYS A 329 -32.63 -0.02 -44.85
N ASP A 330 -32.59 0.21 -43.54
CA ASP A 330 -32.26 -0.78 -42.52
C ASP A 330 -33.07 -0.64 -41.21
N GLY A 331 -34.07 0.24 -41.20
CA GLY A 331 -35.04 0.42 -40.10
C GLY A 331 -34.50 1.25 -38.94
N LYS A 332 -33.55 2.15 -39.19
CA LYS A 332 -32.95 3.04 -38.19
C LYS A 332 -32.86 4.48 -38.68
N ASP A 333 -32.91 5.39 -37.72
CA ASP A 333 -32.58 6.81 -37.84
C ASP A 333 -31.04 6.95 -37.84
N ASN A 334 -30.44 6.88 -39.03
CA ASN A 334 -28.98 6.80 -39.26
C ASN A 334 -28.34 8.18 -39.53
N ASP A 335 -29.11 9.14 -40.05
CA ASP A 335 -28.75 10.56 -40.12
C ASP A 335 -29.13 11.35 -38.85
N CYS A 336 -29.90 10.71 -37.97
CA CYS A 336 -30.23 11.16 -36.62
C CYS A 336 -31.11 12.42 -36.60
N ASN A 337 -31.89 12.67 -37.66
CA ASN A 337 -32.85 13.77 -37.75
C ASN A 337 -34.15 13.52 -36.97
N GLY A 338 -34.43 12.27 -36.58
CA GLY A 338 -35.65 11.88 -35.85
C GLY A 338 -36.70 11.15 -36.71
N GLN A 339 -36.38 10.85 -37.97
CA GLN A 339 -37.18 10.01 -38.87
C GLN A 339 -36.43 8.70 -39.16
N VAL A 340 -37.08 7.74 -39.82
CA VAL A 340 -36.51 6.41 -40.06
C VAL A 340 -36.67 6.04 -41.53
N ASP A 341 -35.55 5.72 -42.19
CA ASP A 341 -35.44 5.42 -43.62
C ASP A 341 -35.94 6.55 -44.55
N ASP A 342 -35.83 7.82 -44.16
CA ASP A 342 -36.48 8.90 -44.91
C ASP A 342 -35.81 9.26 -46.25
N ASN A 343 -36.62 9.78 -47.18
CA ASN A 343 -36.24 10.14 -48.56
C ASN A 343 -35.55 9.05 -49.43
N LEU A 344 -35.37 7.84 -48.90
CA LEU A 344 -34.72 6.73 -49.59
C LEU A 344 -35.54 6.22 -50.79
N ARG A 345 -34.98 6.46 -51.98
CA ARG A 345 -35.48 5.94 -53.26
C ARG A 345 -34.33 5.30 -54.03
N ARG A 346 -34.57 4.10 -54.59
CA ARG A 346 -33.64 3.46 -55.54
C ARG A 346 -34.31 3.20 -56.87
N ALA A 347 -33.52 3.28 -57.94
CA ALA A 347 -33.94 2.76 -59.24
C ALA A 347 -34.14 1.25 -59.16
N CYS A 348 -35.17 0.75 -59.82
CA CYS A 348 -35.41 -0.67 -60.03
C CYS A 348 -35.77 -0.91 -61.51
N SER A 349 -35.73 -2.16 -61.94
CA SER A 349 -36.15 -2.54 -63.28
C SER A 349 -36.77 -3.94 -63.30
N THR A 350 -37.82 -4.07 -64.10
CA THR A 350 -38.34 -5.35 -64.59
C THR A 350 -37.79 -5.62 -65.99
N LYS A 351 -38.15 -6.76 -66.60
CA LYS A 351 -37.99 -7.00 -68.04
C LYS A 351 -38.54 -5.80 -68.86
N CYS A 352 -39.79 -5.41 -68.60
CA CYS A 352 -40.51 -4.31 -69.26
C CYS A 352 -40.04 -2.87 -68.94
N GLY A 353 -38.89 -2.68 -68.29
CA GLY A 353 -38.26 -1.36 -68.17
C GLY A 353 -37.98 -0.90 -66.74
N LYS A 354 -37.88 0.43 -66.57
CA LYS A 354 -37.35 1.07 -65.35
C LYS A 354 -38.47 1.66 -64.49
N GLY A 355 -38.29 1.58 -63.17
CA GLY A 355 -39.14 2.19 -62.15
C GLY A 355 -38.32 2.60 -60.93
N GLN A 356 -38.99 2.82 -59.80
CA GLN A 356 -38.37 3.06 -58.50
C GLN A 356 -39.02 2.24 -57.39
N GLN A 357 -38.24 1.99 -56.34
CA GLN A 357 -38.71 1.53 -55.04
C GLN A 357 -38.44 2.64 -54.02
N SER A 358 -39.40 2.89 -53.14
CA SER A 358 -39.18 3.63 -51.88
C SER A 358 -38.75 2.65 -50.79
N CYS A 359 -38.01 3.12 -49.78
CA CYS A 359 -37.89 2.38 -48.53
C CYS A 359 -38.99 2.82 -47.55
N THR A 360 -39.52 1.87 -46.80
CA THR A 360 -40.44 2.11 -45.68
C THR A 360 -40.11 1.12 -44.55
N ASN A 361 -39.53 1.59 -43.44
CA ASN A 361 -39.28 0.82 -42.21
C ASN A 361 -38.43 -0.46 -42.44
N GLY A 362 -37.21 -0.28 -42.95
CA GLY A 362 -36.20 -1.31 -43.21
C GLY A 362 -36.50 -2.23 -44.39
N LYS A 363 -37.47 -1.87 -45.25
CA LYS A 363 -37.89 -2.68 -46.41
C LYS A 363 -38.11 -1.81 -47.63
N TRP A 364 -37.67 -2.30 -48.79
CA TRP A 364 -37.99 -1.70 -50.08
C TRP A 364 -39.34 -2.17 -50.58
N ASP A 365 -40.24 -1.24 -50.87
CA ASP A 365 -41.56 -1.51 -51.43
C ASP A 365 -41.49 -2.11 -52.84
N ALA A 366 -42.59 -2.64 -53.36
CA ALA A 366 -42.63 -3.27 -54.69
C ALA A 366 -42.16 -2.32 -55.80
N CYS A 367 -41.38 -2.86 -56.77
CA CYS A 367 -40.89 -2.08 -57.91
C CYS A 367 -42.06 -1.66 -58.80
N ASN A 368 -42.27 -0.35 -58.97
CA ASN A 368 -43.39 0.20 -59.76
C ASN A 368 -43.17 0.18 -61.29
N ALA A 369 -42.16 -0.52 -61.78
CA ALA A 369 -41.96 -0.75 -63.21
C ALA A 369 -43.06 -1.66 -63.79
N PRO A 370 -43.36 -1.60 -65.10
CA PRO A 370 -44.37 -2.46 -65.72
C PRO A 370 -44.02 -3.95 -65.50
N GLN A 371 -45.01 -4.76 -65.16
CA GLN A 371 -44.79 -6.20 -64.93
C GLN A 371 -44.92 -6.96 -66.26
N PRO A 372 -44.11 -8.01 -66.48
CA PRO A 372 -44.25 -8.88 -67.65
C PRO A 372 -45.62 -9.57 -67.64
N GLN A 373 -46.25 -9.66 -68.80
CA GLN A 373 -47.51 -10.39 -69.00
C GLN A 373 -47.25 -11.68 -69.79
N THR A 374 -48.12 -12.68 -69.69
CA THR A 374 -47.90 -13.95 -70.39
C THR A 374 -48.15 -13.81 -71.88
N GLU A 375 -47.17 -14.23 -72.69
CA GLU A 375 -47.23 -14.19 -74.15
C GLU A 375 -48.53 -14.76 -74.73
N THR A 376 -48.97 -14.11 -75.81
CA THR A 376 -50.17 -14.46 -76.55
C THR A 376 -49.89 -14.21 -78.02
N CYS A 377 -49.98 -15.23 -78.88
CA CYS A 377 -49.65 -15.19 -80.33
C CYS A 377 -50.38 -14.03 -81.07
N ASN A 378 -49.79 -12.83 -81.06
CA ASN A 378 -50.40 -11.54 -81.43
C ASN A 378 -49.40 -10.53 -82.05
N ASP A 379 -48.16 -10.94 -82.31
CA ASP A 379 -47.06 -10.16 -82.91
C ASP A 379 -46.55 -9.02 -82.00
N LYS A 380 -46.43 -9.30 -80.69
CA LYS A 380 -45.83 -8.42 -79.66
C LYS A 380 -44.90 -9.16 -78.68
N ASP A 381 -44.19 -8.35 -77.88
CA ASP A 381 -43.36 -8.71 -76.72
C ASP A 381 -44.13 -8.22 -75.47
N ASP A 382 -45.09 -9.01 -75.00
CA ASP A 382 -45.94 -8.74 -73.83
C ASP A 382 -45.27 -9.22 -72.51
N ASP A 383 -44.34 -10.19 -72.59
CA ASP A 383 -43.43 -10.63 -71.50
C ASP A 383 -42.19 -9.72 -71.34
N CYS A 384 -41.78 -9.00 -72.40
CA CYS A 384 -40.62 -8.10 -72.44
C CYS A 384 -39.26 -8.84 -72.33
N ASP A 385 -39.21 -10.07 -72.83
CA ASP A 385 -38.02 -10.90 -72.97
C ASP A 385 -37.06 -10.37 -74.06
N GLY A 386 -37.61 -9.66 -75.06
CA GLY A 386 -36.91 -9.24 -76.28
C GLY A 386 -37.17 -10.16 -77.49
N GLN A 387 -38.05 -11.14 -77.33
CA GLN A 387 -38.62 -11.96 -78.40
C GLN A 387 -40.08 -11.53 -78.66
N VAL A 388 -40.81 -12.26 -79.51
CA VAL A 388 -42.18 -11.95 -79.90
C VAL A 388 -42.93 -13.27 -80.10
N ASP A 389 -44.10 -13.42 -79.48
CA ASP A 389 -44.93 -14.63 -79.47
C ASP A 389 -44.21 -15.92 -78.95
N GLU A 390 -43.13 -15.84 -78.17
CA GLU A 390 -42.37 -17.03 -77.77
C GLU A 390 -43.09 -17.91 -76.73
N GLY A 391 -42.73 -19.20 -76.68
CA GLY A 391 -43.38 -20.19 -75.80
C GLY A 391 -44.83 -20.58 -76.19
N VAL A 392 -45.54 -19.76 -76.97
CA VAL A 392 -46.94 -20.02 -77.34
C VAL A 392 -47.05 -21.23 -78.27
N THR A 393 -47.66 -22.30 -77.78
CA THR A 393 -47.63 -23.65 -78.40
C THR A 393 -48.98 -24.37 -78.33
N ARG A 394 -49.17 -25.43 -79.16
CA ARG A 394 -50.34 -26.33 -79.14
C ARG A 394 -49.99 -27.77 -79.54
N GLU A 395 -50.73 -28.77 -79.07
CA GLU A 395 -50.35 -30.20 -79.22
C GLU A 395 -50.32 -30.77 -80.66
N CYS A 396 -49.39 -31.71 -80.88
CA CYS A 396 -49.28 -32.64 -82.01
C CYS A 396 -48.66 -34.00 -81.54
N SER A 397 -48.25 -34.92 -82.43
CA SER A 397 -47.67 -36.23 -82.00
C SER A 397 -46.89 -37.03 -83.06
N THR A 398 -45.87 -37.79 -82.62
CA THR A 398 -45.17 -38.87 -83.38
C THR A 398 -45.01 -40.13 -82.52
N ILE A 399 -44.12 -41.07 -82.90
CA ILE A 399 -44.00 -42.39 -82.26
C ILE A 399 -43.16 -42.40 -80.96
N CYS A 400 -42.35 -41.37 -80.72
CA CYS A 400 -41.64 -41.16 -79.45
C CYS A 400 -42.48 -40.36 -78.43
N GLY A 401 -43.68 -39.91 -78.80
CA GLY A 401 -44.60 -39.20 -77.89
C GLY A 401 -45.42 -38.11 -78.57
N LYS A 402 -46.15 -37.32 -77.75
CA LYS A 402 -46.70 -36.04 -78.20
C LYS A 402 -45.57 -35.04 -78.50
N GLY A 403 -45.91 -33.99 -79.22
CA GLY A 403 -45.10 -32.78 -79.34
C GLY A 403 -45.99 -31.55 -79.44
N THR A 404 -45.43 -30.46 -79.93
CA THR A 404 -46.05 -29.15 -80.03
C THR A 404 -45.79 -28.50 -81.39
N GLU A 405 -46.75 -27.71 -81.87
CA GLU A 405 -46.57 -26.68 -82.91
C GLU A 405 -46.36 -25.32 -82.24
N THR A 406 -45.39 -24.53 -82.71
CA THR A 406 -45.03 -23.22 -82.13
C THR A 406 -45.62 -22.05 -82.92
N CYS A 407 -46.07 -20.99 -82.25
CA CYS A 407 -46.39 -19.73 -82.92
C CYS A 407 -45.12 -19.08 -83.52
N LYS A 408 -45.24 -18.47 -84.70
CA LYS A 408 -44.21 -17.63 -85.32
C LYS A 408 -44.84 -16.60 -86.25
N GLY A 409 -44.87 -15.33 -85.81
CA GLY A 409 -45.52 -14.23 -86.54
C GLY A 409 -47.04 -14.42 -86.60
N GLY A 410 -47.68 -14.58 -85.43
CA GLY A 410 -49.12 -14.75 -85.29
C GLY A 410 -49.71 -16.06 -85.87
N LYS A 411 -48.89 -17.09 -86.16
CA LYS A 411 -49.34 -18.37 -86.76
C LYS A 411 -48.58 -19.58 -86.24
N PHE A 412 -49.30 -20.65 -85.90
CA PHE A 412 -48.71 -21.93 -85.49
C PHE A 412 -48.12 -22.71 -86.68
N VAL A 413 -46.89 -23.21 -86.52
CA VAL A 413 -46.16 -24.00 -87.52
C VAL A 413 -45.27 -25.07 -86.85
N SER A 414 -44.96 -26.13 -87.60
CA SER A 414 -43.94 -27.16 -87.30
C SER A 414 -44.14 -27.98 -86.01
N CYS A 415 -44.54 -29.26 -86.15
CA CYS A 415 -44.59 -30.21 -85.03
C CYS A 415 -43.19 -30.71 -84.64
N ASP A 416 -42.82 -30.60 -83.36
CA ASP A 416 -41.47 -30.84 -82.82
C ASP A 416 -41.18 -32.28 -82.30
N ALA A 417 -42.18 -33.15 -82.25
CA ALA A 417 -42.14 -34.41 -81.50
C ALA A 417 -40.91 -35.30 -81.80
N GLN A 418 -40.27 -35.77 -80.72
CA GLN A 418 -38.87 -36.22 -80.65
C GLN A 418 -38.48 -37.37 -81.60
N LYS A 419 -37.17 -37.44 -81.89
CA LYS A 419 -36.48 -38.53 -82.60
C LYS A 419 -35.24 -38.97 -81.78
N PRO A 420 -34.82 -40.25 -81.85
CA PRO A 420 -33.67 -40.77 -81.10
C PRO A 420 -32.35 -40.01 -81.34
N VAL A 421 -31.61 -39.72 -80.27
CA VAL A 421 -30.27 -39.11 -80.27
C VAL A 421 -29.43 -39.60 -79.08
N ALA A 422 -28.11 -39.68 -79.22
CA ALA A 422 -27.22 -40.30 -78.23
C ALA A 422 -27.26 -39.66 -76.82
N GLU A 423 -26.97 -40.48 -75.80
CA GLU A 423 -27.15 -40.14 -74.39
C GLU A 423 -26.33 -38.97 -73.84
N VAL A 424 -26.91 -38.33 -72.83
CA VAL A 424 -26.37 -37.21 -72.05
C VAL A 424 -26.73 -37.45 -70.58
N CYS A 425 -25.86 -37.09 -69.63
CA CYS A 425 -26.13 -37.24 -68.19
C CYS A 425 -27.28 -36.32 -67.73
N ASP A 426 -28.51 -36.81 -67.86
CA ASP A 426 -29.73 -36.06 -67.55
C ASP A 426 -30.89 -36.93 -67.00
N GLY A 427 -30.65 -38.22 -66.80
CA GLY A 427 -31.59 -39.15 -66.17
C GLY A 427 -32.68 -39.68 -67.12
N LYS A 428 -32.44 -39.64 -68.43
CA LYS A 428 -33.37 -40.11 -69.47
C LYS A 428 -32.71 -41.15 -70.40
N ASP A 429 -33.57 -41.70 -71.25
CA ASP A 429 -33.30 -42.69 -72.31
C ASP A 429 -33.47 -41.94 -73.65
N ASN A 430 -32.47 -41.12 -73.99
CA ASN A 430 -32.51 -40.11 -75.04
C ASN A 430 -32.41 -40.72 -76.47
N ASP A 431 -31.75 -41.86 -76.61
CA ASP A 431 -31.75 -42.68 -77.83
C ASP A 431 -32.91 -43.70 -77.87
N CYS A 432 -33.64 -43.80 -76.75
CA CYS A 432 -34.82 -44.64 -76.55
C CYS A 432 -34.55 -46.16 -76.70
N ASN A 433 -33.34 -46.64 -76.35
CA ASN A 433 -33.00 -48.06 -76.33
C ASN A 433 -33.55 -48.83 -75.10
N GLY A 434 -34.04 -48.13 -74.08
CA GLY A 434 -34.54 -48.71 -72.83
C GLY A 434 -33.53 -48.68 -71.68
N LYS A 435 -32.54 -47.78 -71.72
CA LYS A 435 -31.53 -47.56 -70.66
C LYS A 435 -31.32 -46.08 -70.42
N VAL A 436 -31.00 -45.73 -69.18
CA VAL A 436 -30.73 -44.34 -68.78
C VAL A 436 -29.22 -44.09 -68.66
N ASP A 437 -28.74 -42.96 -69.21
CA ASP A 437 -27.36 -42.45 -69.12
C ASP A 437 -26.21 -43.40 -69.56
N ASP A 438 -26.43 -44.36 -70.47
CA ASP A 438 -25.38 -45.28 -70.95
C ASP A 438 -24.33 -44.55 -71.82
N GLY A 439 -23.05 -44.60 -71.40
CA GLY A 439 -21.90 -44.18 -72.23
C GLY A 439 -21.34 -42.76 -72.02
N VAL A 440 -21.79 -42.02 -71.00
CA VAL A 440 -21.35 -40.61 -70.77
C VAL A 440 -19.95 -40.52 -70.12
N PRO A 441 -19.00 -39.70 -70.63
CA PRO A 441 -17.64 -39.56 -70.08
C PRO A 441 -17.51 -38.54 -68.91
N ASP A 442 -16.50 -38.76 -68.05
CA ASP A 442 -16.21 -37.95 -66.85
C ASP A 442 -15.88 -36.47 -67.08
N LYS A 443 -16.06 -35.65 -66.04
CA LYS A 443 -15.90 -34.19 -66.05
C LYS A 443 -14.89 -33.69 -65.01
N ALA A 444 -14.08 -32.68 -65.33
CA ALA A 444 -13.06 -32.12 -64.44
C ALA A 444 -13.58 -30.97 -63.55
N CYS A 445 -13.04 -30.81 -62.34
CA CYS A 445 -13.46 -29.83 -61.34
C CYS A 445 -12.29 -29.28 -60.48
N ARG A 446 -12.51 -28.21 -59.71
CA ARG A 446 -11.46 -27.54 -58.91
C ARG A 446 -12.02 -26.85 -57.65
N GLY A 447 -11.27 -26.86 -56.55
CA GLY A 447 -11.61 -26.21 -55.27
C GLY A 447 -10.40 -25.54 -54.61
N LYS A 448 -10.58 -25.00 -53.39
CA LYS A 448 -9.54 -24.17 -52.72
C LYS A 448 -8.20 -24.89 -52.53
N CYS A 449 -8.22 -26.16 -52.11
CA CYS A 449 -7.02 -26.93 -51.80
C CYS A 449 -6.65 -27.97 -52.89
N GLY A 450 -7.19 -27.88 -54.14
CA GLY A 450 -6.83 -28.82 -55.20
C GLY A 450 -7.72 -28.86 -56.46
N SER A 451 -7.48 -29.85 -57.32
CA SER A 451 -8.26 -30.16 -58.54
C SER A 451 -8.59 -31.66 -58.60
N GLY A 452 -9.79 -31.99 -59.10
CA GLY A 452 -10.30 -33.36 -59.16
C GLY A 452 -11.26 -33.60 -60.33
N THR A 453 -12.06 -34.66 -60.24
CA THR A 453 -13.05 -35.07 -61.25
C THR A 453 -14.42 -35.39 -60.62
N GLN A 454 -15.44 -35.44 -61.47
CA GLN A 454 -16.83 -35.78 -61.17
C GLN A 454 -17.33 -36.78 -62.23
N SER A 455 -18.01 -37.83 -61.79
CA SER A 455 -18.64 -38.84 -62.64
C SER A 455 -20.17 -38.67 -62.66
N CYS A 456 -20.84 -39.27 -63.64
CA CYS A 456 -22.30 -39.29 -63.72
C CYS A 456 -22.87 -40.58 -63.08
N GLN A 457 -23.94 -40.42 -62.30
CA GLN A 457 -24.81 -41.51 -61.83
C GLN A 457 -26.26 -41.01 -61.85
N ASN A 458 -27.16 -41.67 -62.59
CA ASN A 458 -28.61 -41.41 -62.61
C ASN A 458 -28.98 -39.91 -62.75
N GLY A 459 -28.52 -39.25 -63.81
CA GLY A 459 -28.83 -37.86 -64.14
C GLY A 459 -28.18 -36.79 -63.25
N GLN A 460 -27.27 -37.16 -62.34
CA GLN A 460 -26.54 -36.21 -61.50
C GLN A 460 -25.03 -36.44 -61.54
N TRP A 461 -24.28 -35.33 -61.40
CA TRP A 461 -22.83 -35.32 -61.31
C TRP A 461 -22.41 -35.35 -59.84
N ASP A 462 -21.61 -36.35 -59.46
CA ASP A 462 -21.14 -36.53 -58.09
C ASP A 462 -20.27 -35.36 -57.58
N ALA A 463 -20.13 -35.25 -56.25
CA ALA A 463 -19.38 -34.17 -55.61
C ALA A 463 -17.90 -34.14 -56.05
N CYS A 464 -17.36 -32.94 -56.29
CA CYS A 464 -15.96 -32.76 -56.69
C CYS A 464 -14.99 -33.27 -55.62
N ASN A 465 -14.25 -34.33 -55.94
CA ASN A 465 -13.28 -34.94 -55.02
C ASN A 465 -12.03 -34.05 -54.88
N VAL A 466 -12.03 -33.18 -53.86
CA VAL A 466 -10.89 -32.35 -53.44
C VAL A 466 -10.79 -32.27 -51.91
N PRO A 467 -9.57 -32.19 -51.34
CA PRO A 467 -9.38 -32.12 -49.89
C PRO A 467 -10.13 -30.95 -49.23
N GLN A 468 -10.63 -31.18 -48.02
CA GLN A 468 -11.19 -30.15 -47.15
C GLN A 468 -10.11 -29.65 -46.18
N PRO A 469 -10.12 -28.35 -45.82
CA PRO A 469 -9.18 -27.81 -44.84
C PRO A 469 -9.45 -28.37 -43.43
N THR A 470 -8.37 -28.54 -42.66
CA THR A 470 -8.39 -29.07 -41.28
C THR A 470 -7.48 -28.24 -40.38
N ALA A 471 -7.78 -28.14 -39.08
CA ALA A 471 -7.00 -27.30 -38.17
C ALA A 471 -5.50 -27.66 -38.14
N GLU A 472 -4.66 -26.62 -38.19
CA GLU A 472 -3.20 -26.69 -38.28
C GLU A 472 -2.56 -27.73 -37.34
N THR A 473 -1.68 -28.57 -37.89
CA THR A 473 -0.87 -29.52 -37.12
C THR A 473 0.60 -29.31 -37.45
N CYS A 474 1.46 -29.11 -36.44
CA CYS A 474 2.89 -28.79 -36.63
C CYS A 474 3.64 -29.85 -37.47
N ASN A 475 3.66 -29.65 -38.78
CA ASN A 475 4.10 -30.62 -39.79
C ASN A 475 4.71 -29.98 -41.05
N GLY A 476 4.69 -28.64 -41.18
CA GLY A 476 5.29 -27.90 -42.29
C GLY A 476 4.36 -27.78 -43.49
N LYS A 477 3.06 -27.66 -43.24
CA LYS A 477 2.02 -27.44 -44.26
C LYS A 477 1.03 -26.37 -43.79
N ASP A 478 0.28 -25.88 -44.76
CA ASP A 478 -0.94 -25.08 -44.64
C ASP A 478 -2.10 -26.11 -44.68
N ASP A 479 -2.45 -26.70 -43.53
CA ASP A 479 -3.48 -27.75 -43.41
C ASP A 479 -4.90 -27.14 -43.44
N ASP A 480 -5.07 -25.90 -42.98
CA ASP A 480 -6.36 -25.17 -43.00
C ASP A 480 -6.58 -24.31 -44.27
N CYS A 481 -5.57 -24.27 -45.16
CA CYS A 481 -5.55 -23.51 -46.41
C CYS A 481 -5.76 -21.99 -46.22
N ASN A 482 -5.28 -21.39 -45.12
CA ASN A 482 -5.33 -19.93 -44.90
C ASN A 482 -4.20 -19.15 -45.60
N GLY A 483 -3.10 -19.80 -45.98
CA GLY A 483 -1.95 -19.19 -46.65
C GLY A 483 -0.77 -18.89 -45.72
N GLN A 484 -0.81 -19.38 -44.48
CA GLN A 484 0.32 -19.45 -43.55
C GLN A 484 0.69 -20.93 -43.30
N THR A 485 1.60 -21.23 -42.37
CA THR A 485 2.15 -22.59 -42.20
C THR A 485 2.49 -22.81 -40.73
N ASP A 486 1.81 -23.78 -40.11
CA ASP A 486 1.88 -24.11 -38.68
C ASP A 486 1.51 -22.96 -37.71
N ASP A 487 0.62 -22.04 -38.11
CA ASP A 487 0.37 -20.82 -37.34
C ASP A 487 -0.48 -21.04 -36.05
N GLY A 488 -0.24 -20.22 -35.03
CA GLY A 488 -0.88 -20.33 -33.71
C GLY A 488 -0.37 -21.49 -32.80
N LEU A 489 0.49 -22.39 -33.29
CA LEU A 489 0.83 -23.63 -32.58
C LEU A 489 1.94 -23.49 -31.52
N THR A 490 1.58 -23.75 -30.26
CA THR A 490 2.49 -23.82 -29.09
C THR A 490 2.33 -25.13 -28.32
N LYS A 491 3.41 -25.60 -27.68
CA LYS A 491 3.37 -26.74 -26.75
C LYS A 491 4.27 -26.53 -25.54
N ASN A 492 3.99 -27.29 -24.49
CA ASN A 492 4.77 -27.35 -23.26
C ASN A 492 6.05 -28.19 -23.45
N CYS A 493 7.14 -27.81 -22.77
CA CYS A 493 8.39 -28.58 -22.71
C CYS A 493 8.99 -28.51 -21.30
N ARG A 494 10.05 -29.28 -21.02
CA ARG A 494 10.57 -29.53 -19.65
C ARG A 494 12.11 -29.65 -19.66
N THR A 495 12.79 -29.17 -18.63
CA THR A 495 14.19 -29.54 -18.27
C THR A 495 14.27 -29.87 -16.76
N ALA A 496 15.46 -29.80 -16.14
CA ALA A 496 15.64 -30.11 -14.70
C ALA A 496 15.24 -28.96 -13.76
N CYS A 497 15.62 -27.72 -14.07
CA CYS A 497 15.37 -26.50 -13.29
C CYS A 497 13.92 -25.95 -13.36
N GLY A 498 12.92 -26.83 -13.47
CA GLY A 498 11.89 -26.60 -14.51
C GLY A 498 12.56 -26.74 -15.89
N SER A 499 12.07 -26.33 -17.06
CA SER A 499 10.70 -26.08 -17.47
C SER A 499 10.62 -25.74 -18.97
N GLY A 500 10.12 -24.56 -19.38
CA GLY A 500 10.02 -24.11 -20.78
C GLY A 500 8.67 -24.27 -21.52
N GLN A 501 8.55 -23.63 -22.68
CA GLN A 501 7.57 -23.88 -23.76
C GLN A 501 8.29 -23.92 -25.13
N GLN A 502 7.59 -24.33 -26.19
CA GLN A 502 8.07 -24.35 -27.59
C GLN A 502 6.97 -23.88 -28.55
N ALA A 503 7.31 -22.97 -29.47
CA ALA A 503 6.48 -22.65 -30.64
C ALA A 503 6.86 -23.54 -31.84
N CYS A 504 5.91 -23.84 -32.72
CA CYS A 504 6.19 -24.46 -34.03
C CYS A 504 6.54 -23.38 -35.07
N ASN A 505 7.45 -23.69 -36.00
CA ASN A 505 7.63 -22.96 -37.25
C ASN A 505 8.07 -23.97 -38.34
N ASN A 506 7.39 -24.03 -39.48
CA ASN A 506 7.74 -24.88 -40.64
C ASN A 506 8.05 -26.35 -40.26
N GLY A 507 7.14 -27.01 -39.54
CA GLY A 507 7.20 -28.42 -39.15
C GLY A 507 8.21 -28.74 -38.03
N ALA A 508 8.90 -27.73 -37.50
CA ALA A 508 9.88 -27.88 -36.43
C ALA A 508 9.47 -27.12 -35.16
N TRP A 509 9.56 -27.79 -34.02
CA TRP A 509 9.41 -27.16 -32.72
C TRP A 509 10.72 -26.47 -32.32
N GLY A 510 10.64 -25.17 -31.97
CA GLY A 510 11.78 -24.36 -31.57
C GLY A 510 12.47 -24.82 -30.28
N THR A 511 13.56 -24.15 -29.88
CA THR A 511 14.28 -24.49 -28.64
C THR A 511 13.39 -24.35 -27.41
N CYS A 512 13.40 -25.35 -26.54
CA CYS A 512 12.68 -25.31 -25.26
C CYS A 512 13.19 -24.14 -24.39
N SER A 513 12.30 -23.23 -24.02
CA SER A 513 12.61 -21.99 -23.30
C SER A 513 12.78 -22.22 -21.79
N ALA A 514 13.55 -23.24 -21.41
CA ALA A 514 13.71 -23.64 -20.01
C ALA A 514 14.97 -23.04 -19.38
N PRO A 515 15.03 -22.88 -18.04
CA PRO A 515 16.29 -22.59 -17.36
C PRO A 515 17.20 -23.81 -17.49
N LYS A 516 18.51 -23.57 -17.57
CA LYS A 516 19.52 -24.61 -17.69
C LYS A 516 20.30 -24.72 -16.38
N PRO A 517 20.67 -25.95 -15.94
CA PRO A 517 21.56 -26.16 -14.81
C PRO A 517 22.75 -25.19 -14.80
N GLY A 518 22.91 -24.49 -13.68
CA GLY A 518 24.06 -23.64 -13.40
C GLY A 518 25.17 -24.42 -12.70
N ASN A 519 26.09 -23.67 -12.09
CA ASN A 519 26.90 -24.18 -10.98
C ASN A 519 26.21 -23.79 -9.67
N GLU A 520 26.31 -24.63 -8.65
CA GLU A 520 25.71 -24.38 -7.35
C GLU A 520 26.35 -23.18 -6.62
N VAL A 521 25.53 -22.43 -5.86
CA VAL A 521 25.92 -21.24 -5.10
C VAL A 521 25.22 -21.29 -3.74
N CYS A 522 25.89 -20.86 -2.66
CA CYS A 522 25.31 -20.79 -1.32
C CYS A 522 24.24 -19.68 -1.20
N ASP A 523 23.04 -19.94 -1.72
CA ASP A 523 21.92 -18.98 -1.72
C ASP A 523 20.56 -19.60 -1.34
N GLY A 524 20.54 -20.89 -1.01
CA GLY A 524 19.35 -21.60 -0.54
C GLY A 524 18.42 -22.06 -1.65
N LYS A 525 18.94 -22.14 -2.89
CA LYS A 525 18.27 -22.77 -4.04
C LYS A 525 19.12 -23.88 -4.62
N ASP A 526 18.44 -24.85 -5.23
CA ASP A 526 19.00 -25.88 -6.09
C ASP A 526 19.28 -25.26 -7.47
N ASN A 527 20.51 -24.79 -7.69
CA ASN A 527 20.91 -23.98 -8.85
C ASN A 527 21.52 -24.84 -9.99
N ASP A 528 22.12 -25.99 -9.67
CA ASP A 528 22.46 -27.03 -10.67
C ASP A 528 21.29 -28.01 -10.94
N CYS A 529 20.22 -27.93 -10.15
CA CYS A 529 18.94 -28.60 -10.35
C CYS A 529 19.01 -30.13 -10.18
N ASN A 530 19.87 -30.60 -9.28
CA ASN A 530 20.09 -32.03 -8.99
C ASN A 530 19.12 -32.63 -7.95
N GLY A 531 18.24 -31.83 -7.35
CA GLY A 531 17.27 -32.23 -6.33
C GLY A 531 17.75 -31.98 -4.89
N LYS A 532 18.80 -31.16 -4.70
CA LYS A 532 19.37 -30.81 -3.40
C LYS A 532 19.73 -29.32 -3.40
N ILE A 533 19.63 -28.68 -2.23
CA ILE A 533 19.95 -27.26 -2.04
C ILE A 533 21.34 -27.13 -1.40
N ASP A 534 22.18 -26.24 -1.93
CA ASP A 534 23.51 -25.88 -1.45
C ASP A 534 24.50 -27.10 -1.38
N ASP A 535 24.44 -28.06 -2.31
CA ASP A 535 25.04 -29.41 -2.10
C ASP A 535 26.43 -29.69 -2.71
N SER A 536 26.95 -28.86 -3.63
CA SER A 536 28.08 -29.28 -4.48
C SER A 536 29.37 -29.65 -3.71
N THR A 537 30.16 -30.56 -4.29
CA THR A 537 31.43 -31.05 -3.73
C THR A 537 32.60 -30.04 -3.78
N SER A 538 32.30 -28.74 -3.98
CA SER A 538 33.27 -27.65 -4.06
C SER A 538 32.88 -26.54 -3.08
N ASN A 539 33.86 -25.85 -2.49
CA ASN A 539 33.63 -24.80 -1.49
C ASN A 539 32.69 -23.69 -2.00
N LEU A 540 31.39 -23.78 -1.65
CA LEU A 540 30.37 -22.76 -1.94
C LEU A 540 30.58 -21.44 -1.18
N CYS A 541 31.54 -21.42 -0.24
CA CYS A 541 31.88 -20.30 0.62
C CYS A 541 33.41 -20.10 0.68
N PRO A 542 33.90 -18.89 0.96
CA PRO A 542 35.33 -18.65 1.18
C PRO A 542 35.90 -19.47 2.35
N SER A 543 37.19 -19.79 2.27
CA SER A 543 37.90 -20.61 3.27
C SER A 543 37.67 -20.14 4.71
N GLY A 544 37.16 -21.04 5.56
CA GLY A 544 36.79 -20.76 6.96
C GLY A 544 35.30 -20.48 7.19
N MET A 545 34.45 -20.61 6.16
CA MET A 545 33.00 -20.52 6.28
C MET A 545 32.31 -21.74 5.66
N GLN A 546 31.22 -22.19 6.29
CA GLN A 546 30.36 -23.26 5.79
C GLN A 546 29.04 -22.69 5.29
N CYS A 547 28.48 -23.25 4.21
CA CYS A 547 27.13 -22.92 3.78
C CYS A 547 26.11 -23.62 4.68
N LYS A 548 25.16 -22.87 5.26
CA LYS A 548 24.05 -23.45 6.03
C LYS A 548 22.82 -22.56 5.95
N SER A 549 21.81 -23.03 5.22
CA SER A 549 20.56 -22.31 4.92
C SER A 549 20.80 -21.06 4.07
N GLY A 550 21.39 -21.21 2.87
CA GLY A 550 21.62 -20.12 1.91
C GLY A 550 22.50 -18.97 2.42
N GLN A 551 23.38 -19.25 3.39
CA GLN A 551 24.28 -18.26 3.97
C GLN A 551 25.61 -18.90 4.39
N CYS A 552 26.72 -18.29 3.99
CA CYS A 552 28.06 -18.60 4.49
C CYS A 552 28.21 -18.12 5.94
N LYS A 553 28.46 -19.03 6.86
CA LYS A 553 28.60 -18.75 8.30
C LYS A 553 29.98 -19.20 8.82
N PRO A 554 30.60 -18.47 9.77
CA PRO A 554 31.89 -18.85 10.33
C PRO A 554 31.82 -20.19 11.07
N GLU A 555 32.78 -21.06 10.79
CA GLU A 555 32.99 -22.31 11.53
C GLU A 555 33.67 -22.03 12.89
N CYS A 556 33.33 -22.81 13.92
CA CYS A 556 33.86 -22.65 15.27
C CYS A 556 34.27 -24.00 15.90
N LEU A 557 35.54 -24.09 16.27
CA LEU A 557 36.10 -25.22 17.00
C LEU A 557 36.15 -24.89 18.50
N GLY A 558 35.05 -25.14 19.20
CA GLY A 558 35.04 -25.11 20.67
C GLY A 558 35.00 -23.73 21.33
N GLY A 559 34.26 -22.77 20.76
CA GLY A 559 33.81 -21.58 21.50
C GLY A 559 34.43 -20.22 21.13
N GLU A 560 35.23 -20.10 20.06
CA GLU A 560 35.77 -18.83 19.57
C GLU A 560 34.72 -17.89 18.90
N CYS A 561 33.47 -17.86 19.39
CA CYS A 561 32.41 -17.01 18.87
C CYS A 561 32.41 -15.61 19.54
N ALA A 562 32.09 -14.57 18.77
CA ALA A 562 32.01 -13.20 19.27
C ALA A 562 30.88 -13.01 20.31
N LYS A 563 31.06 -12.07 21.25
CA LYS A 563 30.12 -11.83 22.36
C LYS A 563 28.67 -11.65 21.88
N GLY A 564 27.80 -12.58 22.28
CA GLY A 564 26.39 -12.66 21.86
C GLY A 564 26.06 -13.91 21.04
N LEU A 565 27.07 -14.64 20.57
CA LEU A 565 26.95 -15.87 19.80
C LEU A 565 27.49 -17.07 20.61
N GLN A 566 26.92 -18.26 20.41
CA GLN A 566 27.42 -19.55 20.90
C GLN A 566 27.74 -20.48 19.74
N CYS A 567 28.70 -21.39 19.95
CA CYS A 567 29.05 -22.40 18.97
C CYS A 567 28.06 -23.57 19.06
N VAL A 568 27.20 -23.73 18.05
CA VAL A 568 26.19 -24.79 17.95
C VAL A 568 26.51 -25.65 16.73
N ASN A 569 26.81 -26.94 16.97
CA ASN A 569 27.15 -27.91 15.93
C ASN A 569 28.21 -27.40 14.93
N GLY A 570 29.25 -26.74 15.44
CA GLY A 570 30.37 -26.22 14.65
C GLY A 570 30.18 -24.83 14.03
N ILE A 571 29.05 -24.13 14.26
CA ILE A 571 28.79 -22.80 13.69
C ILE A 571 28.37 -21.80 14.79
N CYS A 572 28.78 -20.54 14.66
CA CYS A 572 28.38 -19.48 15.60
C CYS A 572 26.94 -19.01 15.35
N GLU A 573 26.03 -19.31 16.28
CA GLU A 573 24.61 -18.95 16.24
C GLU A 573 24.24 -18.02 17.42
N GLY A 574 23.21 -17.18 17.26
CA GLY A 574 22.85 -16.16 18.25
C GLY A 574 22.20 -16.72 19.52
N VAL A 575 22.66 -16.29 20.70
CA VAL A 575 22.04 -16.66 21.97
C VAL A 575 20.85 -15.75 22.25
N ASP A 576 19.63 -16.26 22.05
CA ASP A 576 18.41 -15.59 22.53
C ASP A 576 18.29 -15.75 24.06
N PRO A 577 18.45 -14.67 24.87
CA PRO A 577 18.30 -14.75 26.32
C PRO A 577 16.85 -14.98 26.78
N CYS A 578 15.89 -15.02 25.85
CA CYS A 578 14.47 -15.23 26.13
C CYS A 578 13.97 -16.65 25.77
N LYS A 579 14.83 -17.50 25.20
CA LYS A 579 14.48 -18.85 24.69
C LYS A 579 13.67 -19.71 25.67
N ASP A 580 14.00 -19.65 26.96
CA ASP A 580 13.36 -20.44 28.03
C ASP A 580 12.45 -19.60 28.96
N VAL A 581 12.27 -18.29 28.67
CA VAL A 581 11.61 -17.34 29.57
C VAL A 581 10.12 -17.19 29.25
N LYS A 582 9.30 -18.03 29.89
CA LYS A 582 7.83 -17.97 29.79
C LYS A 582 7.27 -16.80 30.60
N CYS A 583 6.73 -15.79 29.91
CA CYS A 583 6.09 -14.63 30.54
C CYS A 583 4.57 -14.79 30.65
N ALA A 584 3.99 -14.16 31.68
CA ALA A 584 2.55 -14.05 31.85
C ALA A 584 1.92 -13.15 30.77
N SER A 585 0.65 -13.40 30.45
CA SER A 585 -0.12 -12.67 29.43
C SER A 585 -0.12 -11.16 29.68
N GLY A 586 0.44 -10.38 28.75
CA GLY A 586 0.63 -8.93 28.88
C GLY A 586 2.07 -8.49 29.14
N SER A 587 2.99 -9.42 29.34
CA SER A 587 4.44 -9.17 29.37
C SER A 587 5.15 -9.88 28.22
N ARG A 588 6.24 -9.29 27.71
CA ARG A 588 7.20 -9.98 26.82
C ARG A 588 8.53 -10.16 27.54
N CYS A 589 9.32 -11.14 27.12
CA CYS A 589 10.71 -11.19 27.57
C CYS A 589 11.56 -10.16 26.81
N SER A 590 12.50 -9.52 27.51
CA SER A 590 13.63 -8.82 26.93
C SER A 590 14.83 -8.90 27.89
N GLY A 591 16.01 -9.25 27.38
CA GLY A 591 17.21 -9.41 28.22
C GLY A 591 17.05 -10.45 29.35
N GLY A 592 16.30 -11.54 29.09
CA GLY A 592 16.06 -12.60 30.07
C GLY A 592 15.06 -12.26 31.18
N LYS A 593 14.32 -11.14 31.08
CA LYS A 593 13.29 -10.75 32.06
C LYS A 593 11.98 -10.43 31.37
N CYS A 594 10.88 -10.82 32.02
CA CYS A 594 9.54 -10.40 31.62
C CYS A 594 9.34 -8.93 31.98
N ILE A 595 8.99 -8.13 30.97
CA ILE A 595 8.67 -6.71 31.08
C ILE A 595 7.22 -6.51 30.62
N ASP A 596 6.46 -5.75 31.40
CA ASP A 596 5.09 -5.37 31.06
C ASP A 596 5.09 -4.60 29.73
N LEU A 597 4.25 -5.01 28.79
CA LEU A 597 4.18 -4.39 27.47
C LEU A 597 3.70 -2.94 27.56
N CYS A 598 2.82 -2.61 28.51
CA CYS A 598 2.32 -1.26 28.73
C CYS A 598 3.37 -0.28 29.27
N PHE A 599 4.52 -0.76 29.76
CA PHE A 599 5.62 0.11 30.18
C PHE A 599 6.23 0.92 29.00
N PHE A 600 5.97 0.50 27.76
CA PHE A 600 6.49 1.15 26.54
C PHE A 600 5.38 1.75 25.64
N THR A 601 4.10 1.52 25.99
CA THR A 601 2.95 1.92 25.18
C THR A 601 2.29 3.15 25.78
N SER A 602 2.48 4.30 25.15
CA SER A 602 1.72 5.53 25.47
C SER A 602 0.43 5.57 24.65
N CYS A 603 -0.72 5.51 25.32
CA CYS A 603 -2.03 5.62 24.70
C CYS A 603 -2.54 7.06 24.66
N LEU A 604 -3.60 7.30 23.87
CA LEU A 604 -4.34 8.57 23.86
C LEU A 604 -5.13 8.76 25.17
N ASP A 605 -5.51 9.99 25.50
CA ASP A 605 -6.24 10.32 26.73
C ASP A 605 -7.62 9.62 26.88
N THR A 606 -8.15 9.04 25.78
CA THR A 606 -9.39 8.25 25.72
C THR A 606 -9.16 6.73 25.80
N GLN A 607 -7.92 6.29 26.03
CA GLN A 607 -7.50 4.90 25.95
C GLN A 607 -6.65 4.48 27.14
N LYS A 608 -6.90 3.27 27.64
CA LYS A 608 -6.12 2.59 28.68
C LYS A 608 -5.22 1.57 28.01
N CYS A 609 -3.95 1.46 28.42
CA CYS A 609 -3.15 0.30 28.01
C CYS A 609 -3.53 -0.92 28.86
N GLU A 610 -3.82 -2.05 28.20
CA GLU A 610 -3.93 -3.34 28.86
C GLU A 610 -3.22 -4.42 28.03
N LYS A 611 -2.41 -5.26 28.70
CA LYS A 611 -1.61 -6.34 28.09
C LYS A 611 -0.74 -5.89 26.89
N GLY A 612 -0.39 -4.61 26.81
CA GLY A 612 0.42 -4.00 25.75
C GLY A 612 -0.34 -3.25 24.67
N VAL A 613 -1.66 -3.38 24.61
CA VAL A 613 -2.54 -2.79 23.59
C VAL A 613 -3.30 -1.62 24.20
N CYS A 614 -3.43 -0.53 23.45
CA CYS A 614 -4.35 0.56 23.82
C CYS A 614 -5.79 0.13 23.54
N ILE A 615 -6.55 -0.12 24.60
CA ILE A 615 -8.00 -0.37 24.54
C ILE A 615 -8.77 0.92 24.83
N GLU A 616 -9.96 1.06 24.28
CA GLU A 616 -10.81 2.22 24.55
C GLU A 616 -11.30 2.22 26.01
N ASP A 617 -11.18 3.36 26.69
CA ASP A 617 -11.49 3.49 28.12
C ASP A 617 -12.98 3.82 28.38
N ASN A 618 -13.87 3.18 27.62
CA ASN A 618 -15.29 3.51 27.48
C ASN A 618 -16.23 2.43 28.08
N CYS A 619 -17.54 2.55 27.86
CA CYS A 619 -18.51 1.66 28.49
C CYS A 619 -18.51 0.21 27.96
N TYR A 620 -17.94 -0.08 26.78
CA TYR A 620 -17.85 -1.46 26.29
C TYR A 620 -16.87 -2.30 27.13
N THR A 621 -15.93 -1.65 27.83
CA THR A 621 -14.94 -2.29 28.70
C THR A 621 -15.21 -2.07 30.19
N LYS A 622 -15.97 -1.02 30.56
CA LYS A 622 -16.32 -0.69 31.96
C LYS A 622 -17.74 -1.08 32.40
N GLY A 623 -18.64 -1.35 31.45
CA GLY A 623 -20.09 -1.36 31.71
C GLY A 623 -20.64 0.05 31.96
N CYS A 624 -21.91 0.13 32.38
CA CYS A 624 -22.61 1.39 32.64
C CYS A 624 -23.27 1.43 34.03
N PRO A 625 -23.31 2.61 34.68
CA PRO A 625 -23.95 2.78 35.96
C PRO A 625 -25.48 2.78 35.82
N ASN A 626 -26.19 2.53 36.94
CA ASN A 626 -27.63 2.75 37.09
C ASN A 626 -28.56 2.02 36.09
N GLY A 627 -28.06 0.99 35.40
CA GLY A 627 -28.84 0.24 34.40
C GLY A 627 -28.93 0.92 33.02
N GLU A 628 -28.10 1.92 32.74
CA GLU A 628 -27.96 2.49 31.40
C GLU A 628 -27.31 1.49 30.43
N LYS A 629 -27.64 1.55 29.13
CA LYS A 629 -27.01 0.73 28.09
C LYS A 629 -25.78 1.43 27.53
N CYS A 630 -24.84 0.65 27.01
CA CYS A 630 -23.65 1.16 26.32
C CYS A 630 -23.95 1.27 24.82
N ILE A 631 -24.27 2.48 24.36
CA ILE A 631 -24.66 2.78 22.98
C ILE A 631 -23.63 3.77 22.43
N ASP A 632 -22.98 3.44 21.32
CA ASP A 632 -21.93 4.25 20.67
C ASP A 632 -20.83 4.72 21.66
N ALA A 633 -20.28 3.75 22.40
CA ALA A 633 -19.23 3.95 23.41
C ALA A 633 -19.63 4.89 24.59
N LYS A 634 -20.91 5.25 24.73
CA LYS A 634 -21.42 6.11 25.81
C LYS A 634 -22.48 5.36 26.62
N CYS A 635 -22.52 5.62 27.92
CA CYS A 635 -23.67 5.23 28.73
C CYS A 635 -24.84 6.14 28.38
N GLN A 636 -25.92 5.52 27.94
CA GLN A 636 -27.15 6.18 27.52
C GLN A 636 -28.33 5.42 28.13
N LYS A 637 -29.37 6.15 28.55
CA LYS A 637 -30.62 5.50 28.95
C LYS A 637 -31.20 4.80 27.73
N ASP A 638 -31.54 3.52 27.90
CA ASP A 638 -32.14 2.72 26.83
C ASP A 638 -33.38 3.43 26.27
N PRO A 639 -33.38 3.84 24.99
CA PRO A 639 -34.52 4.54 24.38
C PRO A 639 -35.82 3.73 24.39
N CYS A 640 -35.73 2.40 24.54
CA CYS A 640 -36.88 1.51 24.66
C CYS A 640 -37.44 1.38 26.09
N THR A 641 -36.87 2.08 27.08
CA THR A 641 -37.36 2.06 28.47
C THR A 641 -38.80 2.60 28.56
N GLY A 642 -39.76 1.70 28.76
CA GLY A 642 -41.19 2.03 28.83
C GLY A 642 -41.92 2.07 27.49
N VAL A 643 -41.28 1.66 26.39
CA VAL A 643 -41.91 1.51 25.08
C VAL A 643 -42.56 0.12 24.97
N ASN A 644 -43.89 0.07 25.12
CA ASN A 644 -44.65 -1.17 25.01
C ASN A 644 -45.08 -1.42 23.55
N CYS A 645 -44.46 -2.39 22.88
CA CYS A 645 -44.81 -2.78 21.52
C CYS A 645 -45.85 -3.92 21.48
N PRO A 646 -46.68 -4.01 20.42
CA PRO A 646 -47.51 -5.17 20.09
C PRO A 646 -46.69 -6.47 19.97
N ALA A 647 -47.35 -7.63 20.09
CA ALA A 647 -46.68 -8.94 20.11
C ALA A 647 -45.77 -9.22 18.90
N ASP A 648 -46.21 -8.86 17.69
CA ASP A 648 -45.44 -9.01 16.45
C ASP A 648 -44.43 -7.87 16.21
N GLN A 649 -44.18 -6.99 17.19
CA GLN A 649 -43.27 -5.84 17.07
C GLN A 649 -42.24 -5.81 18.20
N PHE A 650 -41.00 -5.41 17.86
CA PHE A 650 -39.92 -5.19 18.82
C PHE A 650 -39.55 -3.71 18.88
N CYS A 651 -39.01 -3.25 20.00
CA CYS A 651 -38.50 -1.88 20.09
C CYS A 651 -37.06 -1.80 19.57
N ARG A 652 -36.79 -0.82 18.71
CA ARG A 652 -35.46 -0.41 18.24
C ARG A 652 -35.42 1.11 18.19
N GLU A 653 -34.36 1.71 18.73
CA GLU A 653 -34.19 3.18 18.77
C GLU A 653 -35.39 3.94 19.38
N GLY A 654 -36.08 3.33 20.35
CA GLY A 654 -37.26 3.89 21.02
C GLY A 654 -38.56 3.84 20.20
N THR A 655 -38.55 3.17 19.05
CA THR A 655 -39.72 3.02 18.15
C THR A 655 -40.06 1.53 17.99
N CYS A 656 -41.35 1.19 17.88
CA CYS A 656 -41.78 -0.17 17.58
C CYS A 656 -41.63 -0.48 16.09
N VAL A 657 -41.04 -1.64 15.77
CA VAL A 657 -40.72 -2.12 14.42
C VAL A 657 -41.28 -3.53 14.24
N ASP A 658 -41.87 -3.79 13.06
CA ASP A 658 -42.42 -5.10 12.70
C ASP A 658 -41.34 -6.20 12.75
N SER A 659 -41.62 -7.30 13.44
CA SER A 659 -40.73 -8.46 13.56
C SER A 659 -40.69 -9.28 12.28
N CYS A 660 -39.53 -9.87 11.99
CA CYS A 660 -39.35 -10.81 10.89
C CYS A 660 -39.56 -12.28 11.32
N PHE A 661 -39.82 -12.55 12.60
CA PHE A 661 -39.95 -13.92 13.15
C PHE A 661 -40.99 -14.78 12.41
N ASN A 662 -42.20 -14.25 12.21
CA ASN A 662 -43.29 -14.93 11.52
C ASN A 662 -43.34 -14.65 10.00
N VAL A 663 -42.32 -13.98 9.44
CA VAL A 663 -42.30 -13.57 8.03
C VAL A 663 -41.53 -14.59 7.18
N THR A 664 -42.17 -15.09 6.11
CA THR A 664 -41.57 -16.01 5.15
C THR A 664 -41.43 -15.32 3.79
N CYS A 665 -40.20 -15.16 3.31
CA CYS A 665 -39.86 -14.54 2.03
C CYS A 665 -39.43 -15.58 0.97
N LYS A 666 -39.36 -15.19 -0.31
CA LYS A 666 -38.79 -16.03 -1.37
C LYS A 666 -37.27 -16.19 -1.22
N SER A 667 -36.67 -17.17 -1.89
CA SER A 667 -35.21 -17.39 -1.89
C SER A 667 -34.37 -16.23 -2.47
N THR A 668 -34.98 -15.39 -3.31
CA THR A 668 -34.41 -14.15 -3.86
C THR A 668 -34.67 -12.91 -2.99
N GLU A 669 -35.31 -13.11 -1.83
CA GLU A 669 -35.77 -12.07 -0.90
C GLU A 669 -35.29 -12.34 0.53
N ARG A 670 -35.34 -11.33 1.39
CA ARG A 670 -35.05 -11.41 2.83
C ARG A 670 -35.92 -10.43 3.60
N CYS A 671 -36.24 -10.75 4.85
CA CYS A 671 -37.05 -9.87 5.68
C CYS A 671 -36.21 -8.74 6.31
N VAL A 672 -36.72 -7.51 6.24
CA VAL A 672 -36.21 -6.31 6.91
C VAL A 672 -37.43 -5.53 7.42
N ASP A 673 -37.48 -5.20 8.71
CA ASP A 673 -38.55 -4.39 9.32
C ASP A 673 -39.96 -4.94 8.95
N GLY A 674 -40.13 -6.26 9.13
CA GLY A 674 -41.34 -7.06 8.87
C GLY A 674 -41.68 -7.29 7.39
N LYS A 675 -40.85 -6.84 6.45
CA LYS A 675 -41.18 -6.80 5.01
C LYS A 675 -40.14 -7.53 4.18
N CYS A 676 -40.60 -8.34 3.22
CA CYS A 676 -39.72 -8.98 2.25
C CYS A 676 -39.15 -7.95 1.27
N THR A 677 -37.82 -7.93 1.19
CA THR A 677 -37.02 -7.06 0.32
C THR A 677 -36.14 -7.91 -0.58
N THR A 678 -35.77 -7.43 -1.77
CA THR A 678 -34.85 -8.14 -2.66
C THR A 678 -33.50 -8.37 -1.98
N ASN A 679 -33.01 -9.60 -1.96
CA ASN A 679 -31.69 -9.91 -1.39
C ASN A 679 -30.60 -9.76 -2.47
N PRO A 680 -29.70 -8.76 -2.40
CA PRO A 680 -28.70 -8.51 -3.45
C PRO A 680 -27.67 -9.65 -3.59
N THR A 681 -27.53 -10.52 -2.59
CA THR A 681 -26.61 -11.67 -2.65
C THR A 681 -27.22 -12.93 -3.28
N THR A 682 -28.56 -12.98 -3.50
CA THR A 682 -29.25 -14.12 -4.12
C THR A 682 -30.21 -13.74 -5.26
N SER A 683 -30.15 -12.51 -5.79
CA SER A 683 -31.03 -12.04 -6.88
C SER A 683 -30.26 -11.31 -7.99
N GLY A 684 -30.86 -11.20 -9.17
CA GLY A 684 -30.27 -10.49 -10.31
C GLY A 684 -28.96 -11.15 -10.78
N PRO A 685 -27.84 -10.40 -10.90
CA PRO A 685 -26.55 -10.97 -11.30
C PRO A 685 -26.06 -12.14 -10.42
N CYS A 686 -26.57 -12.29 -9.19
CA CYS A 686 -26.21 -13.35 -8.26
C CYS A 686 -27.15 -14.55 -8.24
N GLU A 687 -28.25 -14.53 -9.01
CA GLU A 687 -29.33 -15.54 -8.97
C GLU A 687 -28.90 -16.95 -9.40
N ASN A 688 -27.73 -17.08 -10.07
CA ASN A 688 -27.14 -18.36 -10.49
C ASN A 688 -25.65 -18.49 -10.10
N VAL A 689 -25.20 -17.79 -9.06
CA VAL A 689 -23.77 -17.73 -8.67
C VAL A 689 -23.52 -18.45 -7.34
N THR A 690 -22.83 -19.59 -7.40
CA THR A 690 -22.40 -20.36 -6.22
C THR A 690 -20.99 -19.95 -5.81
N CYS A 691 -20.82 -19.45 -4.58
CA CYS A 691 -19.53 -19.00 -4.04
C CYS A 691 -18.92 -19.99 -3.03
N ASN A 692 -17.61 -19.86 -2.77
CA ASN A 692 -16.91 -20.76 -1.85
C ASN A 692 -17.17 -20.37 -0.38
N SER A 693 -16.79 -21.27 0.54
CA SER A 693 -16.95 -21.05 1.98
C SER A 693 -16.23 -19.78 2.46
N GLY A 694 -17.01 -18.76 2.88
CA GLY A 694 -16.52 -17.46 3.34
C GLY A 694 -16.68 -16.31 2.34
N GLU A 695 -17.12 -16.61 1.12
CA GLU A 695 -17.41 -15.66 0.04
C GLU A 695 -18.92 -15.41 -0.08
N VAL A 696 -19.31 -14.22 -0.53
CA VAL A 696 -20.67 -13.85 -0.90
C VAL A 696 -20.71 -13.33 -2.32
N CYS A 697 -21.83 -13.51 -3.02
CA CYS A 697 -21.97 -12.91 -4.34
C CYS A 697 -22.33 -11.42 -4.23
N ASN A 698 -21.49 -10.57 -4.81
CA ASN A 698 -21.73 -9.15 -5.03
C ASN A 698 -21.72 -8.89 -6.54
N ASN A 699 -22.83 -8.39 -7.09
CA ASN A 699 -22.93 -7.98 -8.51
C ASN A 699 -22.42 -9.03 -9.52
N GLY A 700 -22.70 -10.31 -9.28
CA GLY A 700 -22.31 -11.44 -10.15
C GLY A 700 -20.87 -11.95 -9.95
N LYS A 701 -20.15 -11.50 -8.92
CA LYS A 701 -18.83 -12.02 -8.53
C LYS A 701 -18.85 -12.53 -7.09
N CYS A 702 -18.13 -13.62 -6.86
CA CYS A 702 -17.84 -14.08 -5.51
C CYS A 702 -16.73 -13.23 -4.91
N GLU A 703 -17.01 -12.59 -3.78
CA GLU A 703 -16.07 -11.75 -3.04
C GLU A 703 -15.98 -12.26 -1.60
N GLY A 704 -14.77 -12.37 -1.06
CA GLY A 704 -14.56 -12.72 0.33
C GLY A 704 -15.26 -11.71 1.24
N THR A 705 -16.08 -12.18 2.19
CA THR A 705 -16.86 -11.29 3.07
C THR A 705 -15.96 -10.24 3.72
N ALA A 706 -16.38 -8.97 3.71
CA ALA A 706 -15.57 -7.85 4.23
C ALA A 706 -15.17 -8.02 5.71
N CYS A 707 -15.94 -8.82 6.45
CA CYS A 707 -15.69 -9.15 7.85
C CYS A 707 -14.82 -10.41 8.09
N SER A 708 -14.47 -11.18 7.06
CA SER A 708 -13.70 -12.44 7.16
C SER A 708 -12.33 -12.32 7.84
N LYS A 709 -11.79 -11.09 7.95
CA LYS A 709 -10.49 -10.78 8.56
C LYS A 709 -10.59 -9.68 9.64
N VAL A 710 -11.79 -9.33 10.08
CA VAL A 710 -12.06 -8.17 10.94
C VAL A 710 -12.51 -8.63 12.32
N THR A 711 -11.56 -8.77 13.25
CA THR A 711 -11.83 -9.07 14.65
C THR A 711 -12.22 -7.79 15.41
N CYS A 712 -13.49 -7.65 15.77
CA CYS A 712 -13.96 -6.48 16.51
C CYS A 712 -13.77 -6.60 18.04
N PRO A 713 -13.54 -5.47 18.75
CA PRO A 713 -13.55 -5.45 20.21
C PRO A 713 -14.91 -5.82 20.80
N THR A 714 -14.93 -6.19 22.08
CA THR A 714 -16.15 -6.41 22.88
C THR A 714 -17.14 -5.26 22.71
N GLY A 715 -18.44 -5.58 22.59
CA GLY A 715 -19.50 -4.60 22.37
C GLY A 715 -19.75 -4.24 20.88
N ARG A 716 -18.86 -4.64 19.97
CA ARG A 716 -18.95 -4.31 18.54
C ARG A 716 -19.09 -5.56 17.67
N LYS A 717 -19.78 -5.45 16.53
CA LYS A 717 -19.80 -6.49 15.47
C LYS A 717 -19.34 -5.85 14.16
N CYS A 718 -18.69 -6.64 13.30
CA CYS A 718 -18.29 -6.14 12.00
C CYS A 718 -19.52 -5.97 11.09
N ILE A 719 -19.67 -4.78 10.53
CA ILE A 719 -20.70 -4.41 9.56
C ILE A 719 -19.94 -3.82 8.36
N ASN A 720 -20.14 -4.38 7.16
CA ASN A 720 -19.49 -3.94 5.91
C ASN A 720 -17.95 -3.80 5.95
N GLY A 721 -17.27 -4.49 6.87
CA GLY A 721 -15.81 -4.42 7.07
C GLY A 721 -15.34 -3.45 8.16
N VAL A 722 -16.27 -2.73 8.82
CA VAL A 722 -16.00 -1.77 9.90
C VAL A 722 -16.53 -2.30 11.24
N CYS A 723 -15.83 -2.03 12.34
CA CYS A 723 -16.26 -2.41 13.69
C CYS A 723 -17.18 -1.35 14.32
N GLU A 724 -18.47 -1.49 14.04
CA GLU A 724 -19.55 -0.64 14.52
C GLU A 724 -20.15 -1.18 15.84
N HIS A 725 -20.94 -0.35 16.53
CA HIS A 725 -21.75 -0.80 17.68
C HIS A 725 -22.63 -1.97 17.27
N ASN A 726 -22.73 -3.02 18.09
CA ASN A 726 -23.56 -4.19 17.76
C ASN A 726 -25.04 -3.89 18.07
N PRO A 727 -25.92 -3.69 17.07
CA PRO A 727 -27.29 -3.22 17.33
C PRO A 727 -28.16 -4.27 18.03
N CYS A 728 -27.74 -5.54 18.02
CA CYS A 728 -28.38 -6.62 18.77
C CYS A 728 -28.05 -6.63 20.28
N LEU A 729 -27.26 -5.68 20.79
CA LEU A 729 -27.10 -5.46 22.24
C LEU A 729 -28.24 -4.62 22.82
N ASP A 730 -28.84 -3.74 22.01
CA ASP A 730 -29.91 -2.86 22.46
C ASP A 730 -31.30 -3.46 22.23
N VAL A 731 -31.47 -4.25 21.16
CA VAL A 731 -32.74 -4.91 20.81
C VAL A 731 -32.98 -6.17 21.65
N GLN A 732 -34.16 -6.23 22.28
CA GLN A 732 -34.75 -7.46 22.80
C GLN A 732 -35.89 -7.91 21.88
N CYS A 733 -35.86 -9.18 21.47
CA CYS A 733 -36.88 -9.78 20.62
C CYS A 733 -37.99 -10.43 21.47
N PRO A 734 -39.28 -10.16 21.23
CA PRO A 734 -40.38 -10.86 21.90
C PRO A 734 -40.37 -12.37 21.59
N GLU A 735 -40.13 -12.70 20.32
CA GLU A 735 -39.94 -14.06 19.83
C GLU A 735 -38.76 -14.11 18.85
N GLY A 736 -38.09 -15.25 18.74
CA GLY A 736 -36.96 -15.45 17.85
C GLY A 736 -35.60 -15.05 18.43
N VAL A 737 -34.67 -14.70 17.55
CA VAL A 737 -33.31 -14.23 17.88
C VAL A 737 -33.00 -12.95 17.10
N CYS A 738 -32.14 -12.10 17.66
CA CYS A 738 -31.66 -10.92 16.94
C CYS A 738 -30.57 -11.30 15.93
N HIS A 739 -30.75 -10.89 14.68
CA HIS A 739 -29.79 -11.04 13.59
C HIS A 739 -29.58 -9.68 12.90
N ILE A 740 -28.40 -9.43 12.35
CA ILE A 740 -28.10 -8.16 11.66
C ILE A 740 -28.35 -8.32 10.16
N VAL A 741 -29.31 -7.58 9.62
CA VAL A 741 -29.58 -7.48 8.18
C VAL A 741 -29.39 -6.03 7.75
N ASP A 742 -28.51 -5.79 6.77
CA ASP A 742 -28.15 -4.44 6.28
C ASP A 742 -27.76 -3.45 7.38
N GLY A 743 -26.97 -3.92 8.35
CA GLY A 743 -26.53 -3.14 9.51
C GLY A 743 -27.60 -2.90 10.57
N LYS A 744 -28.85 -3.34 10.37
CA LYS A 744 -29.95 -3.22 11.33
C LYS A 744 -30.18 -4.51 12.11
N ALA A 745 -30.44 -4.40 13.41
CA ALA A 745 -31.00 -5.50 14.21
C ALA A 745 -32.42 -5.85 13.75
N GLN A 746 -32.65 -7.13 13.44
CA GLN A 746 -33.92 -7.74 13.07
C GLN A 746 -34.21 -8.94 13.98
N CYS A 747 -35.44 -9.08 14.44
CA CYS A 747 -35.89 -10.29 15.15
C CYS A 747 -36.39 -11.34 14.14
N VAL A 748 -35.74 -12.50 14.09
CA VAL A 748 -35.98 -13.57 13.09
C VAL A 748 -36.15 -14.94 13.75
N ASP A 749 -36.79 -15.89 13.07
CA ASP A 749 -36.76 -17.30 13.51
C ASP A 749 -35.31 -17.79 13.48
N LYS A 750 -34.89 -18.50 14.53
CA LYS A 750 -33.55 -19.10 14.64
C LYS A 750 -33.22 -20.00 13.44
N LYS A 751 -34.23 -20.58 12.78
CA LYS A 751 -34.08 -21.37 11.53
C LYS A 751 -33.68 -20.54 10.30
N GLN A 752 -33.85 -19.22 10.33
CA GLN A 752 -33.46 -18.30 9.24
C GLN A 752 -32.01 -17.80 9.38
N VAL A 753 -31.32 -18.13 10.48
CA VAL A 753 -29.94 -17.69 10.76
C VAL A 753 -28.94 -18.79 10.37
N PRO A 754 -27.95 -18.53 9.50
CA PRO A 754 -26.87 -19.48 9.24
C PRO A 754 -26.00 -19.72 10.49
N GLU A 755 -25.61 -20.98 10.74
CA GLU A 755 -24.77 -21.32 11.90
C GLU A 755 -23.31 -20.85 11.74
N GLU A 756 -22.95 -19.72 12.37
CA GLU A 756 -21.56 -19.32 12.59
C GLU A 756 -20.89 -20.32 13.56
N LYS A 757 -19.80 -21.00 13.15
CA LYS A 757 -19.01 -21.84 14.08
C LYS A 757 -18.36 -20.99 15.18
N PRO A 758 -18.36 -21.44 16.45
CA PRO A 758 -17.92 -20.60 17.57
C PRO A 758 -16.42 -20.28 17.50
N GLY A 759 -16.12 -19.00 17.29
CA GLY A 759 -14.81 -18.42 17.60
C GLY A 759 -14.63 -18.30 19.11
N ASN A 760 -13.48 -18.76 19.62
CA ASN A 760 -13.23 -18.87 21.06
C ASN A 760 -13.34 -17.52 21.81
N THR A 761 -14.39 -17.33 22.62
CA THR A 761 -14.40 -16.38 23.74
C THR A 761 -15.52 -16.70 24.74
N GLU A 762 -15.24 -17.54 25.74
CA GLU A 762 -16.04 -17.55 26.98
C GLU A 762 -15.36 -16.71 28.08
N GLY A 763 -16.17 -16.00 28.86
CA GLY A 763 -15.71 -15.03 29.85
C GLY A 763 -16.86 -14.57 30.75
N ASN A 764 -17.43 -15.52 31.50
CA ASN A 764 -18.67 -15.38 32.26
C ASN A 764 -18.77 -14.16 33.18
N ASN A 765 -20.01 -13.70 33.39
CA ASN A 765 -20.47 -13.39 34.74
C ASN A 765 -22.00 -13.51 34.89
N THR A 766 -22.44 -13.87 36.10
CA THR A 766 -23.83 -14.19 36.52
C THR A 766 -24.46 -15.43 35.85
N GLY A 767 -25.19 -16.30 36.55
CA GLY A 767 -25.34 -16.42 38.02
C GLY A 767 -26.41 -17.49 38.38
N ASP A 768 -26.08 -18.38 39.32
CA ASP A 768 -26.94 -19.43 39.92
C ASP A 768 -27.53 -20.48 38.93
N GLU A 769 -28.00 -21.69 39.29
CA GLU A 769 -28.18 -22.36 40.59
C GLU A 769 -27.47 -23.75 40.64
N ASN A 770 -27.48 -24.40 41.81
CA ASN A 770 -26.99 -25.77 42.06
C ASN A 770 -28.18 -26.71 42.36
N PRO A 771 -28.24 -27.92 41.77
CA PRO A 771 -28.40 -29.08 42.66
C PRO A 771 -27.68 -30.38 42.23
N THR A 772 -26.74 -30.82 43.09
CA THR A 772 -26.61 -32.19 43.64
C THR A 772 -26.31 -33.41 42.73
N ASN A 773 -25.04 -33.85 42.81
CA ASN A 773 -24.61 -35.08 43.51
C ASN A 773 -24.49 -36.46 42.77
N THR A 774 -23.51 -37.25 43.25
CA THR A 774 -23.24 -38.70 43.11
C THR A 774 -22.84 -39.33 41.77
N GLY A 775 -21.71 -40.04 41.78
CA GLY A 775 -21.31 -41.09 40.82
C GLY A 775 -20.35 -40.64 39.69
N GLY A 776 -19.31 -41.39 39.32
CA GLY A 776 -18.77 -42.61 39.95
C GLY A 776 -17.91 -43.46 39.00
N GLU A 777 -16.62 -43.60 39.32
CA GLU A 777 -15.71 -44.68 38.88
C GLU A 777 -15.29 -44.79 37.38
N ASN A 778 -14.23 -45.58 37.17
CA ASN A 778 -13.41 -45.78 35.96
C ASN A 778 -12.49 -47.01 36.27
N PRO A 779 -11.94 -47.79 35.30
CA PRO A 779 -12.26 -48.06 33.89
C PRO A 779 -12.70 -49.54 33.65
N THR A 780 -12.89 -50.01 32.40
CA THR A 780 -12.24 -51.24 31.84
C THR A 780 -12.61 -51.58 30.38
N ASN A 781 -11.59 -51.53 29.51
CA ASN A 781 -11.12 -52.55 28.55
C ASN A 781 -12.01 -53.76 28.09
N THR A 782 -12.25 -53.84 26.76
CA THR A 782 -12.12 -55.00 25.83
C THR A 782 -12.09 -54.39 24.39
N GLY A 783 -11.41 -54.88 23.34
CA GLY A 783 -11.23 -56.24 22.80
C GLY A 783 -12.26 -56.47 21.67
N GLY A 784 -11.94 -56.66 20.37
CA GLY A 784 -10.66 -56.65 19.63
C GLY A 784 -10.51 -57.88 18.71
N GLU A 785 -10.27 -57.73 17.40
CA GLU A 785 -9.93 -58.85 16.49
C GLU A 785 -9.28 -58.40 15.15
N ASN A 786 -8.51 -59.29 14.50
CA ASN A 786 -7.77 -59.11 13.23
C ASN A 786 -7.35 -60.50 12.69
N PRO A 787 -7.45 -60.79 11.38
CA PRO A 787 -6.26 -61.30 10.70
C PRO A 787 -6.07 -60.90 9.21
N ASN A 788 -5.08 -60.04 8.96
CA ASN A 788 -3.84 -60.34 8.23
C ASN A 788 -3.87 -61.06 6.85
N SER A 789 -3.31 -60.41 5.79
CA SER A 789 -2.28 -61.02 4.89
C SER A 789 -1.54 -60.00 3.99
N THR A 790 -0.23 -60.22 3.80
CA THR A 790 0.67 -59.99 2.61
C THR A 790 0.08 -59.36 1.31
N GLY A 791 0.75 -58.53 0.47
CA GLY A 791 2.17 -58.20 0.28
C GLY A 791 2.70 -58.62 -1.13
N GLU A 792 3.63 -57.96 -1.85
CA GLU A 792 4.38 -56.70 -1.66
C GLU A 792 5.02 -56.15 -3.01
N ASN A 793 5.25 -54.82 -3.08
CA ASN A 793 6.38 -54.11 -3.78
C ASN A 793 6.43 -53.95 -5.36
N PRO A 794 7.38 -53.21 -6.01
CA PRO A 794 7.08 -51.85 -6.56
C PRO A 794 7.70 -51.45 -7.96
N GLN A 795 7.46 -50.18 -8.42
CA GLN A 795 8.28 -49.23 -9.26
C GLN A 795 7.39 -48.35 -10.22
N GLY A 796 7.61 -47.07 -10.58
CA GLY A 796 8.46 -45.96 -10.07
C GLY A 796 8.62 -44.71 -11.03
N GLY A 797 8.52 -43.44 -10.55
CA GLY A 797 8.87 -42.14 -11.24
C GLY A 797 7.78 -41.48 -12.15
N GLY A 798 7.71 -40.15 -12.47
CA GLY A 798 8.48 -38.89 -12.17
C GLY A 798 7.81 -37.61 -12.80
N GLU A 799 8.37 -36.36 -12.69
CA GLU A 799 7.74 -35.04 -13.09
C GLU A 799 8.68 -34.05 -13.87
N LYS A 800 8.52 -32.70 -14.12
CA LYS A 800 7.57 -31.57 -13.77
C LYS A 800 7.59 -30.39 -14.82
N ALA A 801 6.90 -29.23 -14.60
CA ALA A 801 6.25 -28.30 -15.60
C ALA A 801 7.05 -27.21 -16.43
N GLU A 802 6.59 -25.94 -16.61
CA GLU A 802 6.85 -25.06 -17.83
C GLU A 802 7.23 -23.51 -17.63
N ILE A 803 8.01 -22.83 -18.55
CA ILE A 803 8.57 -21.40 -18.49
C ILE A 803 9.21 -20.77 -19.82
N LEU A 804 10.25 -19.87 -19.80
CA LEU A 804 10.58 -18.73 -20.76
C LEU A 804 12.08 -18.44 -21.18
N ASP A 805 12.29 -17.59 -22.24
CA ASP A 805 13.43 -16.63 -22.56
C ASP A 805 14.39 -16.78 -23.80
N GLY A 806 15.02 -15.64 -24.22
CA GLY A 806 16.26 -15.61 -25.04
C GLY A 806 16.89 -14.27 -25.55
N GLY A 807 18.17 -13.99 -25.18
CA GLY A 807 19.20 -13.28 -26.00
C GLY A 807 19.60 -11.81 -25.65
N ILE A 808 20.78 -11.22 -25.99
CA ILE A 808 22.20 -11.59 -26.35
C ILE A 808 23.09 -10.29 -26.07
N ILE A 809 24.40 -9.99 -26.24
CA ILE A 809 25.71 -10.28 -26.95
C ILE A 809 26.85 -9.82 -25.95
N GLY A 810 28.20 -10.01 -25.99
CA GLY A 810 29.23 -10.71 -26.80
C GLY A 810 30.51 -9.85 -27.14
N GLY A 811 31.75 -10.26 -26.78
CA GLY A 811 33.02 -9.50 -27.08
C GLY A 811 34.35 -10.17 -26.60
N LYS A 812 35.56 -9.71 -27.02
CA LYS A 812 36.89 -10.38 -26.79
C LYS A 812 38.08 -9.44 -26.47
N GLY A 813 39.13 -9.92 -25.75
CA GLY A 813 40.54 -9.45 -25.94
C GLY A 813 41.54 -9.54 -24.75
N ASN A 814 42.61 -10.36 -24.89
CA ASN A 814 43.79 -10.62 -24.01
C ASN A 814 44.46 -9.45 -23.22
N GLY A 815 45.26 -9.76 -22.16
CA GLY A 815 46.05 -8.74 -21.42
C GLY A 815 47.30 -9.06 -20.54
N ASP A 816 47.51 -10.28 -20.00
CA ASP A 816 48.76 -10.83 -19.36
C ASP A 816 49.56 -10.06 -18.23
N LYS A 817 50.18 -10.84 -17.30
CA LYS A 817 51.30 -10.54 -16.34
C LYS A 817 51.10 -9.82 -14.97
N ASP A 818 51.06 -10.66 -13.92
CA ASP A 818 52.13 -10.85 -12.89
C ASP A 818 52.68 -9.69 -12.02
N THR A 819 52.57 -9.78 -10.68
CA THR A 819 53.72 -9.87 -9.72
C THR A 819 53.36 -10.00 -8.21
N THR A 820 53.82 -11.09 -7.58
CA THR A 820 54.36 -11.26 -6.19
C THR A 820 53.63 -10.83 -4.89
N ASN A 821 53.39 -11.84 -4.04
CA ASN A 821 53.74 -11.98 -2.59
C ASN A 821 53.10 -11.14 -1.45
N THR A 822 52.31 -11.84 -0.60
CA THR A 822 52.57 -12.25 0.83
C THR A 822 53.56 -11.45 1.74
N PRO A 823 53.51 -11.57 3.10
CA PRO A 823 52.71 -12.48 3.97
C PRO A 823 51.89 -11.79 5.10
N GLY A 824 51.28 -12.58 6.00
CA GLY A 824 50.58 -12.12 7.21
C GLY A 824 51.38 -12.29 8.52
N SER A 825 50.71 -12.14 9.68
CA SER A 825 51.27 -12.44 11.02
C SER A 825 50.18 -12.73 12.07
N GLU A 826 50.56 -13.19 13.27
CA GLU A 826 49.72 -13.93 14.22
C GLU A 826 49.36 -13.18 15.53
N ARG A 827 48.61 -13.87 16.42
CA ARG A 827 48.29 -13.46 17.81
C ARG A 827 49.59 -13.31 18.63
N THR A 828 49.77 -12.35 19.57
CA THR A 828 49.42 -12.56 20.99
C THR A 828 49.77 -11.38 21.93
N VAL A 829 49.00 -11.33 23.03
CA VAL A 829 49.15 -10.71 24.38
C VAL A 829 50.51 -10.13 24.84
N GLY A 830 50.48 -8.92 25.43
CA GLY A 830 51.17 -8.66 26.71
C GLY A 830 51.95 -7.33 26.89
N GLY A 831 52.03 -6.87 28.15
CA GLY A 831 53.07 -5.94 28.64
C GLY A 831 52.68 -4.46 28.82
N CYS A 832 53.25 -3.83 29.86
CA CYS A 832 53.21 -2.38 30.10
C CYS A 832 54.62 -1.79 29.91
N GLY A 833 54.72 -0.54 29.44
CA GLY A 833 55.99 0.18 29.38
C GLY A 833 55.80 1.65 29.00
N CYS A 834 56.44 2.57 29.73
CA CYS A 834 56.52 3.98 29.40
C CYS A 834 57.97 4.34 29.04
N GLN A 835 58.20 5.16 28.01
CA GLN A 835 59.12 6.31 28.11
C GLN A 835 58.98 7.27 26.90
N VAL A 836 59.84 8.29 26.87
CA VAL A 836 59.65 9.57 26.17
C VAL A 836 60.71 9.85 25.10
N ASN A 837 60.49 10.94 24.35
CA ASN A 837 61.32 11.54 23.28
C ASN A 837 61.19 10.86 21.89
N GLY A 838 61.17 11.58 20.77
CA GLY A 838 61.10 13.04 20.57
C GLY A 838 61.69 13.48 19.22
N THR A 839 61.22 14.61 18.64
CA THR A 839 61.70 15.24 17.37
C THR A 839 61.47 14.40 16.08
N SER A 840 61.39 14.91 14.83
CA SER A 840 61.23 16.27 14.25
C SER A 840 60.86 16.19 12.74
N GLY A 841 60.34 17.27 12.15
CA GLY A 841 59.95 17.40 10.72
C GLY A 841 58.47 17.78 10.58
N GLN A 842 57.97 18.75 9.80
CA GLN A 842 58.44 19.49 8.60
C GLN A 842 58.67 18.59 7.36
N SER A 843 58.12 18.88 6.16
CA SER A 843 57.31 20.03 5.66
C SER A 843 56.32 19.60 4.54
N PRO A 844 55.40 20.48 4.03
CA PRO A 844 54.23 20.05 3.23
C PRO A 844 54.24 20.40 1.72
N PHE A 845 53.52 19.62 0.91
CA PHE A 845 53.14 19.84 -0.51
C PHE A 845 51.80 19.11 -0.79
N VAL A 846 50.88 19.48 -1.71
CA VAL A 846 50.50 20.78 -2.34
C VAL A 846 49.13 20.60 -3.08
N TRP A 847 48.62 21.65 -3.76
CA TRP A 847 47.34 21.79 -4.51
C TRP A 847 46.14 22.27 -3.67
N MET A 848 45.61 23.49 -3.81
CA MET A 848 45.06 24.23 -4.98
C MET A 848 43.81 23.60 -5.61
N LEU A 849 42.65 24.30 -5.50
CA LEU A 849 42.12 25.07 -6.64
C LEU A 849 40.92 25.98 -6.30
N PHE A 850 40.87 27.09 -7.05
CA PHE A 850 39.80 28.06 -7.29
C PHE A 850 39.62 29.29 -6.39
N ALA A 851 39.96 30.43 -7.00
CA ALA A 851 39.38 31.74 -6.76
C ALA A 851 38.98 32.33 -8.12
N PHE A 852 37.87 33.07 -8.18
CA PHE A 852 37.53 33.96 -9.30
C PHE A 852 36.95 35.27 -8.77
N VAL A 853 37.09 36.34 -9.56
CA VAL A 853 37.14 37.72 -9.05
C VAL A 853 35.90 38.54 -9.41
N LEU A 854 35.57 39.47 -8.51
CA LEU A 854 34.68 40.63 -8.64
C LEU A 854 34.50 41.17 -10.07
N PHE A 855 33.26 41.54 -10.43
CA PHE A 855 32.94 42.85 -11.01
C PHE A 855 31.42 43.12 -10.96
N GLY A 856 30.98 44.39 -10.81
CA GLY A 856 29.56 44.75 -11.00
C GLY A 856 28.94 45.80 -10.08
N LEU A 857 29.54 47.00 -9.92
CA LEU A 857 28.98 48.06 -9.06
C LEU A 857 28.73 49.39 -9.81
N VAL A 858 27.58 49.53 -10.49
CA VAL A 858 27.10 50.82 -11.03
C VAL A 858 25.57 51.03 -10.85
N ARG A 859 25.19 51.49 -9.65
CA ARG A 859 24.53 52.80 -9.43
C ARG A 859 23.22 53.14 -10.18
N ARG A 860 22.14 53.40 -9.40
CA ARG A 860 20.98 54.36 -9.57
C ARG A 860 19.68 53.72 -9.02
N ARG A 861 18.73 54.43 -8.39
CA ARG A 861 18.64 55.86 -7.95
C ARG A 861 17.48 56.05 -6.95
N GLN A 862 17.67 56.97 -5.98
CA GLN A 862 16.68 57.92 -5.41
C GLN A 862 15.36 57.40 -4.79
N ASN A 863 14.84 57.99 -3.70
CA ASN A 863 15.32 59.12 -2.86
C ASN A 863 15.43 58.68 -1.40
#